data_AF-A0A0N4UX91-F1
#
_entry.id   AF-A0A0N4UX91-F1
#
_cell.length_a   1.000
_cell.length_b   1.000
_cell.length_c   1.000
_cell.angle_alpha   90.00
_cell.angle_beta   90.00
_cell.angle_gamma   90.00
#
_symmetry.space_group_name_H-M   'P 1'
#
loop_
_entity.id
_entity.type
_entity.pdbx_description
1 polymer ?
#
loop_
_entity_poly.entity_id
_entity_poly.type
_entity_poly.pdbx_seq_one_letter_code
_entity_poly.pdbx_strand_id
1 'polypeptide(L)'
;MEVKSLKKDDAGLYKCSFSSATGTKYARYVKLLVSDFVPYFNRDGLLIKGLKDEDWTNVELEAAIEPHSSNVLLPGLIFFVRSKNTNGSESGGSYMGLCLNNRKLVFFYDVGQGPVEIESPVSIQLKQWHRVQMRKNSEGSSLRMNMNDYDMERSYDNETFHFDSAKDLFVAGLPQPSVLQPGCLSQKYKGTINYLAINKNLVDLASKDVVKQGTVEQSNTCLSPYRCLHNGHCVPANNLRGFYCDCSATLGYTGDFCERYSNECNGDTCHAGFCARYEDRQQCLCPYGYVGRRCEKMLHLPSPSSYQFNGKTSFIAIRIPISMRRLTLRISLTPKRKKSQLLVYVASGYDPIRSKFLALTIRNGKFVLVYNNDLGSCEIDGGNFREGKAYELVLKRLEQRTEMSVNNRSFVSEVKLEAFQVGTELFIGGLAPGIAPNVKLDVFSYFEGCIHNIELNGVQIFLNKGMLVTSGGISDCELNWLPPTRKPIRVTRPTSPTTTTTPASSTVPSTEGKEDFYKLISVRHTVSTKFFKEKPLVCQPNTCGKNGICETLNSTHFKCTCKPFYGGSNCKKFKLIEHSALFNGKAYIIFASDRFAHNNSEVIFWQGQSSEVPLAEEDYISIGVEDGHIVYSYNLGGGPAKIESKGLVNDSKQHMLRVTRVGRIGSLKLDNQEVVIGSAPGIFSMLNVPGHVYLGGLPDLEKMTAGLHKHNFVGCVADVKLNGVLLDLSVDALDGRAVRPCEEWVKNKTYIKSAYNDGTLW
;
A
#
# COMPACT_ATOMS: atom_id res chain seq x y z
N MET A 1 -21.70 -13.40 26.21
CA MET A 1 -20.42 -13.97 26.67
C MET A 1 -19.36 -12.90 26.47
N GLU A 2 -18.78 -12.39 27.55
CA GLU A 2 -17.74 -11.37 27.52
C GLU A 2 -16.38 -12.08 27.65
N VAL A 3 -15.42 -11.79 26.77
CA VAL A 3 -14.09 -12.43 26.79
C VAL A 3 -13.05 -11.37 27.13
N LYS A 4 -12.39 -11.53 28.28
CA LYS A 4 -11.40 -10.59 28.81
C LYS A 4 -9.99 -11.03 28.44
N SER A 5 -9.06 -10.08 28.36
CA SER A 5 -7.62 -10.31 28.14
C SER A 5 -7.24 -10.97 26.80
N LEU A 6 -8.01 -10.72 25.74
CA LEU A 6 -7.70 -11.17 24.36
C LEU A 6 -6.36 -10.61 23.84
N LYS A 7 -5.63 -11.44 23.10
CA LYS A 7 -4.37 -11.14 22.40
C LYS A 7 -4.55 -11.27 20.88
N LYS A 8 -3.66 -10.69 20.08
CA LYS A 8 -3.72 -10.78 18.60
C LYS A 8 -3.75 -12.22 18.08
N ASP A 9 -3.16 -13.18 18.80
CA ASP A 9 -3.16 -14.60 18.41
C ASP A 9 -4.47 -15.34 18.71
N ASP A 10 -5.38 -14.76 19.50
CA ASP A 10 -6.75 -15.25 19.68
C ASP A 10 -7.67 -14.86 18.51
N ALA A 11 -7.17 -14.15 17.50
CA ALA A 11 -7.91 -13.86 16.28
C ALA A 11 -8.03 -15.13 15.39
N GLY A 12 -9.26 -15.54 15.06
CA GLY A 12 -9.52 -16.80 14.37
C GLY A 12 -10.99 -17.07 14.05
N LEU A 13 -11.28 -18.24 13.47
CA LEU A 13 -12.65 -18.68 13.19
C LEU A 13 -13.12 -19.69 14.24
N TYR A 14 -13.96 -19.24 15.15
CA TYR A 14 -14.50 -20.04 16.26
C TYR A 14 -15.81 -20.72 15.86
N LYS A 15 -16.09 -21.90 16.43
CA LYS A 15 -17.32 -22.67 16.19
C LYS A 15 -18.20 -22.66 17.45
N CYS A 16 -19.09 -21.68 17.54
CA CYS A 16 -20.11 -21.63 18.59
C CYS A 16 -21.14 -22.74 18.35
N SER A 17 -21.09 -23.79 19.17
CA SER A 17 -22.03 -24.92 19.11
C SER A 17 -23.01 -24.85 20.28
N PHE A 18 -24.30 -24.95 20.02
CA PHE A 18 -25.35 -24.90 21.05
C PHE A 18 -26.34 -26.06 20.89
N SER A 19 -26.82 -26.59 22.01
CA SER A 19 -27.80 -27.69 22.05
C SER A 19 -29.12 -27.17 22.59
N SER A 20 -30.22 -27.45 21.88
CA SER A 20 -31.57 -27.29 22.41
C SER A 20 -31.80 -28.24 23.60
N ALA A 21 -32.73 -27.90 24.50
CA ALA A 21 -33.23 -28.84 25.51
C ALA A 21 -33.83 -30.12 24.87
N THR A 22 -34.26 -30.04 23.61
CA THR A 22 -34.71 -31.18 22.78
C THR A 22 -33.55 -31.99 22.14
N GLY A 23 -32.30 -31.75 22.55
CA GLY A 23 -31.11 -32.44 22.03
C GLY A 23 -30.60 -31.96 20.66
N THR A 24 -31.35 -31.12 19.95
CA THR A 24 -30.98 -30.59 18.63
C THR A 24 -29.70 -29.74 18.72
N LYS A 25 -28.63 -30.19 18.04
CA LYS A 25 -27.33 -29.49 18.03
C LYS A 25 -27.21 -28.57 16.81
N TYR A 26 -26.98 -27.29 17.07
CA TYR A 26 -26.71 -26.26 16.07
C TYR A 26 -25.26 -25.79 16.19
N ALA A 27 -24.70 -25.27 15.09
CA ALA A 27 -23.40 -24.61 15.10
C ALA A 27 -23.43 -23.36 14.23
N ARG A 28 -22.85 -22.26 14.73
CA ARG A 28 -22.51 -21.06 13.97
C ARG A 28 -20.99 -20.85 14.02
N TYR A 29 -20.42 -20.34 12.93
CA TYR A 29 -19.03 -19.92 12.89
C TYR A 29 -18.95 -18.41 13.12
N VAL A 30 -17.99 -17.96 13.93
CA VAL A 30 -17.78 -16.56 14.29
C VAL A 30 -16.31 -16.22 14.06
N LYS A 31 -16.03 -15.20 13.24
CA LYS A 31 -14.69 -14.67 13.02
C LYS A 31 -14.37 -13.70 14.16
N LEU A 32 -13.51 -14.09 15.08
CA LEU A 32 -12.98 -13.19 16.10
C LEU A 32 -11.84 -12.39 15.48
N LEU A 33 -12.01 -11.07 15.42
CA LEU A 33 -10.98 -10.09 15.10
C LEU A 33 -10.51 -9.45 16.41
N VAL A 34 -9.21 -9.39 16.62
CA VAL A 34 -8.59 -8.66 17.74
C VAL A 34 -7.83 -7.48 17.15
N SER A 35 -8.31 -6.27 17.43
CA SER A 35 -7.72 -5.02 16.92
C SER A 35 -6.50 -4.60 17.72
N ASP A 36 -5.74 -3.66 17.17
CA ASP A 36 -4.62 -3.04 17.87
C ASP A 36 -5.12 -2.04 18.92
N PHE A 37 -4.30 -1.80 19.96
CA PHE A 37 -4.51 -0.66 20.85
C PHE A 37 -4.04 0.61 20.12
N VAL A 38 -4.97 1.50 19.82
CA VAL A 38 -4.74 2.78 19.14
C VAL A 38 -5.11 3.87 20.14
N PRO A 39 -4.15 4.39 20.93
CA PRO A 39 -4.46 5.16 22.12
C PRO A 39 -5.07 6.54 21.83
N TYR A 40 -6.21 6.81 22.45
CA TYR A 40 -6.76 8.14 22.59
C TYR A 40 -6.40 8.71 23.96
N PHE A 41 -5.89 9.94 23.95
CA PHE A 41 -5.35 10.64 25.09
C PHE A 41 -6.29 11.80 25.44
N ASN A 42 -6.79 11.83 26.67
CA ASN A 42 -7.71 12.86 27.16
C ASN A 42 -7.08 13.66 28.31
N ARG A 43 -5.87 14.20 28.09
CA ARG A 43 -4.98 14.72 29.15
C ARG A 43 -4.48 13.64 30.13
N ASP A 44 -4.16 12.48 29.57
CA ASP A 44 -3.38 11.41 30.20
C ASP A 44 -2.29 10.97 29.23
N GLY A 45 -1.29 10.22 29.71
CA GLY A 45 -0.05 9.95 28.96
C GLY A 45 0.36 8.48 28.94
N LEU A 46 1.39 8.18 28.14
CA LEU A 46 2.11 6.90 28.19
C LEU A 46 3.58 7.16 28.54
N LEU A 47 4.18 6.22 29.26
CA LEU A 47 5.59 6.22 29.64
C LEU A 47 6.26 4.96 29.07
N ILE A 48 7.15 5.15 28.11
CA ILE A 48 7.89 4.08 27.44
C ILE A 48 9.24 3.91 28.12
N LYS A 49 9.48 2.69 28.65
CA LYS A 49 10.68 2.34 29.42
C LYS A 49 11.63 1.44 28.61
N GLY A 50 12.85 1.27 29.13
CA GLY A 50 13.80 0.27 28.61
C GLY A 50 14.53 0.65 27.32
N LEU A 51 14.46 1.92 26.91
CA LEU A 51 15.20 2.46 25.76
C LEU A 51 16.71 2.47 26.05
N LYS A 52 17.51 2.23 25.02
CA LYS A 52 18.97 2.12 25.11
C LYS A 52 19.65 3.44 24.82
N ASP A 53 20.88 3.58 25.31
CA ASP A 53 21.72 4.74 25.00
C ASP A 53 22.12 4.75 23.49
N GLU A 54 22.16 3.58 22.84
CA GLU A 54 22.18 3.41 21.36
C GLU A 54 21.12 4.29 20.66
N ASP A 55 19.89 4.31 21.20
CA ASP A 55 18.71 4.89 20.57
C ASP A 55 18.74 6.44 20.59
N TRP A 56 19.69 7.04 21.33
CA TRP A 56 19.78 8.49 21.53
C TRP A 56 20.97 9.16 20.86
N THR A 57 21.75 8.41 20.07
CA THR A 57 22.89 8.95 19.29
C THR A 57 22.47 9.59 17.96
N ASN A 58 21.40 9.06 17.34
CA ASN A 58 20.85 9.54 16.07
C ASN A 58 19.32 9.42 16.16
N VAL A 59 18.68 10.41 16.79
CA VAL A 59 17.26 10.35 17.14
C VAL A 59 16.42 10.66 15.92
N GLU A 60 15.52 9.75 15.54
CA GLU A 60 14.45 9.96 14.57
C GLU A 60 13.14 9.47 15.21
N LEU A 61 12.38 10.40 15.83
CA LEU A 61 11.08 10.11 16.43
C LEU A 61 9.97 10.47 15.44
N GLU A 62 9.14 9.48 15.10
CA GLU A 62 8.05 9.61 14.13
C GLU A 62 6.73 9.10 14.70
N ALA A 63 5.61 9.74 14.34
CA ALA A 63 4.28 9.22 14.64
C ALA A 63 3.21 9.72 13.65
N ALA A 64 2.04 9.08 13.71
CA ALA A 64 0.80 9.58 13.17
C ALA A 64 -0.07 10.16 14.30
N ILE A 65 -0.55 11.39 14.15
CA ILE A 65 -1.34 12.10 15.18
C ILE A 65 -2.67 12.63 14.64
N GLU A 66 -3.72 12.59 15.46
CA GLU A 66 -5.05 13.16 15.17
C GLU A 66 -5.47 14.10 16.31
N PRO A 67 -5.16 15.41 16.23
CA PRO A 67 -5.49 16.38 17.30
C PRO A 67 -7.00 16.61 17.39
N HIS A 68 -7.60 16.41 18.56
CA HIS A 68 -9.07 16.39 18.71
C HIS A 68 -9.68 17.72 19.20
N SER A 69 -8.89 18.58 19.85
CA SER A 69 -9.39 19.73 20.63
C SER A 69 -10.40 20.61 19.88
N SER A 70 -11.57 20.83 20.49
CA SER A 70 -12.53 21.85 20.05
C SER A 70 -12.10 23.28 20.41
N ASN A 71 -11.20 23.46 21.38
CA ASN A 71 -10.55 24.74 21.65
C ASN A 71 -9.30 24.87 20.78
N VAL A 72 -9.35 25.84 19.85
CA VAL A 72 -8.39 26.07 18.76
C VAL A 72 -6.96 26.40 19.23
N LEU A 73 -6.78 26.77 20.50
CA LEU A 73 -5.53 27.34 21.04
C LEU A 73 -4.82 26.47 22.09
N LEU A 74 -5.40 25.34 22.53
CA LEU A 74 -4.78 24.55 23.61
C LEU A 74 -3.45 23.93 23.17
N PRO A 75 -2.33 24.23 23.86
CA PRO A 75 -1.08 23.51 23.65
C PRO A 75 -1.20 22.04 24.10
N GLY A 76 -0.28 21.19 23.65
CA GLY A 76 -0.21 19.81 24.09
C GLY A 76 1.12 19.15 23.76
N LEU A 77 1.80 18.66 24.78
CA LEU A 77 3.05 17.91 24.64
C LEU A 77 2.82 16.55 23.98
N ILE A 78 3.47 16.30 22.83
CA ILE A 78 3.32 15.06 22.06
C ILE A 78 4.39 14.04 22.51
N PHE A 79 5.66 14.46 22.56
CA PHE A 79 6.80 13.67 23.03
C PHE A 79 7.70 14.50 23.95
N PHE A 80 8.29 13.87 24.97
CA PHE A 80 9.35 14.45 25.78
C PHE A 80 10.32 13.40 26.31
N VAL A 81 11.60 13.76 26.32
CA VAL A 81 12.72 12.95 26.78
C VAL A 81 13.66 13.85 27.57
N ARG A 82 14.18 13.36 28.70
CA ARG A 82 15.17 14.09 29.50
C ARG A 82 16.23 13.15 30.08
N SER A 83 17.47 13.64 30.12
CA SER A 83 18.60 12.97 30.75
C SER A 83 18.36 12.85 32.26
N LYS A 84 18.74 11.70 32.85
CA LYS A 84 18.72 11.49 34.29
C LYS A 84 20.08 11.88 34.87
N ASN A 85 20.21 13.14 35.27
CA ASN A 85 21.42 13.69 35.88
C ASN A 85 21.84 12.83 37.10
N THR A 86 23.11 12.41 37.14
CA THR A 86 23.67 11.42 38.07
C THR A 86 23.55 11.82 39.55
N ASN A 87 23.44 13.13 39.83
CA ASN A 87 23.33 13.67 41.18
C ASN A 87 21.87 13.92 41.64
N GLY A 88 20.87 13.51 40.86
CA GLY A 88 19.45 13.51 41.28
C GLY A 88 18.75 14.87 41.37
N SER A 89 19.42 15.97 41.00
CA SER A 89 18.81 17.30 40.94
C SER A 89 17.96 17.50 39.69
N GLU A 90 16.71 17.98 39.84
CA GLU A 90 15.79 18.20 38.72
C GLU A 90 16.13 19.40 37.82
N SER A 91 17.22 20.12 38.10
CA SER A 91 17.68 21.30 37.35
C SER A 91 19.02 21.02 36.66
N GLY A 92 19.12 21.38 35.36
CA GLY A 92 20.33 21.17 34.54
C GLY A 92 20.49 19.73 34.05
N GLY A 93 20.02 19.45 32.83
CA GLY A 93 20.19 18.15 32.18
C GLY A 93 19.40 18.08 30.88
N SER A 94 20.05 17.62 29.80
CA SER A 94 19.61 17.69 28.40
C SER A 94 18.20 17.16 28.19
N TYR A 95 17.43 17.81 27.32
CA TYR A 95 16.05 17.45 27.01
C TYR A 95 15.72 17.64 25.52
N MET A 96 14.74 16.89 25.03
CA MET A 96 14.16 17.11 23.71
C MET A 96 12.68 16.72 23.70
N GLY A 97 11.89 17.33 22.81
CA GLY A 97 10.48 17.01 22.69
C GLY A 97 9.80 17.62 21.47
N LEU A 98 8.60 17.11 21.20
CA LEU A 98 7.68 17.63 20.20
C LEU A 98 6.40 18.05 20.90
N CYS A 99 5.87 19.22 20.58
CA CYS A 99 4.55 19.61 21.06
C CYS A 99 3.72 20.31 19.99
N LEU A 100 2.44 20.43 20.26
CA LEU A 100 1.55 21.36 19.58
C LEU A 100 1.46 22.66 20.39
N ASN A 101 1.64 23.81 19.74
CA ASN A 101 1.48 25.15 20.31
C ASN A 101 0.76 26.04 19.30
N ASN A 102 -0.37 26.67 19.66
CA ASN A 102 -1.17 27.51 18.75
C ASN A 102 -1.46 26.88 17.37
N ARG A 103 -1.77 25.57 17.35
CA ARG A 103 -1.88 24.68 16.17
C ARG A 103 -0.60 24.39 15.37
N LYS A 104 0.54 25.02 15.64
CA LYS A 104 1.82 24.66 15.01
C LYS A 104 2.53 23.56 15.80
N LEU A 105 3.34 22.75 15.12
CA LEU A 105 4.28 21.86 15.78
C LEU A 105 5.52 22.66 16.20
N VAL A 106 6.01 22.43 17.40
CA VAL A 106 7.31 22.92 17.87
C VAL A 106 8.14 21.71 18.25
N PHE A 107 9.24 21.51 17.53
CA PHE A 107 10.32 20.62 17.95
C PHE A 107 11.30 21.47 18.77
N PHE A 108 11.57 21.07 20.00
CA PHE A 108 12.44 21.79 20.93
C PHE A 108 13.47 20.86 21.56
N TYR A 109 14.67 21.38 21.82
CA TYR A 109 15.71 20.65 22.54
C TYR A 109 16.70 21.60 23.22
N ASP A 110 17.41 21.09 24.23
CA ASP A 110 18.60 21.67 24.81
C ASP A 110 19.59 20.54 25.12
N VAL A 111 20.83 20.72 24.67
CA VAL A 111 21.91 19.73 24.77
C VAL A 111 23.11 20.26 25.57
N GLY A 112 22.93 21.36 26.31
CA GLY A 112 23.96 22.04 27.10
C GLY A 112 24.44 23.36 26.50
N GLN A 113 24.13 23.64 25.24
CA GLN A 113 24.38 24.93 24.58
C GLN A 113 23.19 25.92 24.69
N GLY A 114 22.07 25.50 25.30
CA GLY A 114 20.85 26.30 25.44
C GLY A 114 19.69 25.84 24.56
N PRO A 115 18.49 26.42 24.75
CA PRO A 115 17.27 25.97 24.11
C PRO A 115 17.19 26.36 22.62
N VAL A 116 16.86 25.37 21.77
CA VAL A 116 16.62 25.54 20.34
C VAL A 116 15.18 25.13 20.03
N GLU A 117 14.40 26.03 19.40
CA GLU A 117 13.05 25.74 18.92
C GLU A 117 12.93 25.82 17.39
N ILE A 118 12.37 24.79 16.77
CA ILE A 118 12.03 24.69 15.34
C ILE A 118 10.51 24.59 15.23
N GLU A 119 9.87 25.65 14.74
CA GLU A 119 8.42 25.74 14.55
C GLU A 119 8.02 25.35 13.11
N SER A 120 6.97 24.54 12.96
CA SER A 120 6.39 24.26 11.63
C SER A 120 5.74 25.52 11.06
N PRO A 121 6.05 25.94 9.81
CA PRO A 121 5.60 27.23 9.29
C PRO A 121 4.08 27.36 9.15
N VAL A 122 3.34 26.25 9.10
CA VAL A 122 1.86 26.25 9.01
C VAL A 122 1.22 25.34 10.06
N SER A 123 0.05 25.78 10.54
CA SER A 123 -0.84 25.06 11.43
C SER A 123 -1.20 23.64 10.96
N ILE A 124 -1.27 22.72 11.91
CA ILE A 124 -1.94 21.42 11.80
C ILE A 124 -3.45 21.61 11.59
N GLN A 125 -4.09 20.62 10.95
CA GLN A 125 -5.55 20.56 10.88
C GLN A 125 -6.09 19.68 12.03
N LEU A 126 -7.24 20.07 12.57
CA LEU A 126 -7.87 19.38 13.69
C LEU A 126 -8.80 18.28 13.15
N LYS A 127 -8.85 17.13 13.84
CA LYS A 127 -9.60 15.93 13.40
C LYS A 127 -9.17 15.41 12.01
N GLN A 128 -7.88 15.56 11.70
CA GLN A 128 -7.22 14.99 10.53
C GLN A 128 -5.93 14.28 10.96
N TRP A 129 -5.51 13.27 10.19
CA TRP A 129 -4.34 12.43 10.51
C TRP A 129 -3.07 13.01 9.89
N HIS A 130 -2.14 13.46 10.73
CA HIS A 130 -0.87 14.04 10.31
C HIS A 130 0.29 13.10 10.64
N ARG A 131 1.16 12.86 9.65
CA ARG A 131 2.44 12.16 9.86
C ARG A 131 3.47 13.20 10.28
N VAL A 132 4.07 13.03 11.46
CA VAL A 132 5.03 13.97 12.04
C VAL A 132 6.35 13.25 12.33
N GLN A 133 7.46 13.85 11.97
CA GLN A 133 8.80 13.31 12.21
C GLN A 133 9.70 14.44 12.73
N MET A 134 10.42 14.20 13.82
CA MET A 134 11.53 15.04 14.26
C MET A 134 12.82 14.22 14.30
N ARG A 135 13.92 14.82 13.84
CA ARG A 135 15.23 14.18 13.77
C ARG A 135 16.30 15.09 14.36
N LYS A 136 17.20 14.52 15.15
CA LYS A 136 18.43 15.15 15.65
C LYS A 136 19.60 14.19 15.50
N ASN A 137 20.63 14.63 14.79
CA ASN A 137 21.91 13.92 14.67
C ASN A 137 23.07 14.94 14.64
N SER A 138 24.26 14.50 14.26
CA SER A 138 25.45 15.34 14.06
C SER A 138 25.44 16.16 12.75
N GLU A 139 24.53 15.88 11.82
CA GLU A 139 24.35 16.67 10.59
C GLU A 139 23.44 17.89 10.83
N GLY A 140 22.51 17.77 11.78
CA GLY A 140 21.66 18.87 12.22
C GLY A 140 20.37 18.42 12.89
N SER A 141 19.37 19.28 12.77
CA SER A 141 18.04 19.12 13.38
C SER A 141 16.95 19.39 12.35
N SER A 142 16.05 18.44 12.10
CA SER A 142 14.98 18.59 11.10
C SER A 142 13.59 18.24 11.64
N LEU A 143 12.61 19.12 11.40
CA LEU A 143 11.18 18.89 11.68
C LEU A 143 10.40 18.73 10.35
N ARG A 144 9.62 17.66 10.27
CA ARG A 144 8.82 17.30 9.08
C ARG A 144 7.35 17.07 9.41
N MET A 145 6.48 17.54 8.52
CA MET A 145 5.03 17.28 8.55
C MET A 145 4.57 16.73 7.19
N ASN A 146 3.76 15.68 7.21
CA ASN A 146 3.16 15.01 6.04
C ASN A 146 4.16 14.55 4.95
N MET A 147 5.45 14.39 5.32
CA MET A 147 6.56 13.89 4.48
C MET A 147 6.88 14.66 3.18
N ASN A 148 6.09 15.67 2.80
CA ASN A 148 6.31 16.50 1.60
C ASN A 148 5.90 17.98 1.78
N ASP A 149 5.10 18.31 2.81
CA ASP A 149 4.60 19.69 2.99
C ASP A 149 5.70 20.64 3.48
N TYR A 150 6.44 20.22 4.50
CA TYR A 150 7.52 20.99 5.12
C TYR A 150 8.66 20.07 5.54
N ASP A 151 9.87 20.44 5.15
CA ASP A 151 11.13 19.93 5.69
C ASP A 151 11.91 21.13 6.21
N MET A 152 12.02 21.27 7.53
CA MET A 152 12.62 22.41 8.21
C MET A 152 13.91 21.97 8.89
N GLU A 153 15.03 22.14 8.21
CA GLU A 153 16.36 21.71 8.68
C GLU A 153 17.21 22.90 9.19
N ARG A 154 17.89 22.70 10.32
CA ARG A 154 18.96 23.56 10.81
C ARG A 154 20.27 22.76 10.89
N SER A 155 21.23 23.16 10.07
CA SER A 155 22.60 22.62 10.04
C SER A 155 23.56 23.59 10.76
N TYR A 156 23.35 23.78 12.07
CA TYR A 156 24.21 24.59 12.95
C TYR A 156 24.36 23.89 14.30
N ASP A 157 25.24 22.89 14.33
CA ASP A 157 25.77 22.25 15.54
C ASP A 157 27.16 21.71 15.17
N ASN A 158 28.24 22.42 15.53
CA ASN A 158 29.63 22.01 15.21
C ASN A 158 30.22 20.99 16.20
N GLU A 159 29.40 20.43 17.10
CA GLU A 159 29.82 19.54 18.17
C GLU A 159 29.08 18.21 18.16
N THR A 160 29.66 17.19 18.80
CA THR A 160 29.09 15.84 18.87
C THR A 160 27.83 15.83 19.74
N PHE A 161 26.66 15.72 19.11
CA PHE A 161 25.41 15.42 19.79
C PHE A 161 25.52 14.11 20.58
N HIS A 162 25.57 14.22 21.91
CA HIS A 162 25.47 13.09 22.83
C HIS A 162 24.41 13.40 23.89
N PHE A 163 23.49 12.46 24.10
CA PHE A 163 22.39 12.63 25.06
C PHE A 163 22.59 11.64 26.21
N ASP A 164 23.37 12.05 27.21
CA ASP A 164 23.78 11.20 28.33
C ASP A 164 22.58 10.53 29.03
N SER A 165 22.52 9.21 28.99
CA SER A 165 21.63 8.36 29.80
C SER A 165 20.11 8.65 29.72
N ALA A 166 19.59 8.94 28.53
CA ALA A 166 18.14 9.08 28.30
C ALA A 166 17.35 7.78 28.58
N LYS A 167 16.72 7.70 29.75
CA LYS A 167 15.92 6.54 30.18
C LYS A 167 14.59 6.93 30.79
N ASP A 168 13.70 7.49 29.95
CA ASP A 168 12.23 7.42 30.00
C ASP A 168 11.66 8.33 28.87
N LEU A 169 10.86 7.79 27.95
CA LEU A 169 10.16 8.58 26.90
C LEU A 169 8.69 8.79 27.32
N PHE A 170 8.31 10.05 27.47
CA PHE A 170 6.94 10.47 27.79
C PHE A 170 6.17 10.79 26.51
N VAL A 171 4.94 10.30 26.41
CA VAL A 171 4.04 10.48 25.27
C VAL A 171 2.73 11.11 25.74
N ALA A 172 2.24 12.11 25.00
CA ALA A 172 1.04 12.89 25.26
C ALA A 172 1.00 13.73 26.56
N GLY A 173 2.05 13.72 27.38
CA GLY A 173 2.11 14.54 28.59
C GLY A 173 3.14 14.09 29.60
N LEU A 174 3.33 14.91 30.64
CA LEU A 174 4.15 14.60 31.81
C LEU A 174 3.26 14.21 33.01
N PRO A 175 3.77 13.43 33.97
CA PRO A 175 3.05 13.09 35.20
C PRO A 175 2.86 14.29 36.13
N GLN A 176 3.75 15.28 36.08
CA GLN A 176 3.63 16.59 36.73
C GLN A 176 3.87 17.70 35.70
N PRO A 177 3.22 18.88 35.79
CA PRO A 177 3.46 19.99 34.86
C PRO A 177 4.89 20.52 35.01
N SER A 178 5.62 20.69 33.91
CA SER A 178 6.94 21.32 33.94
C SER A 178 6.84 22.84 33.74
N VAL A 179 7.77 23.57 34.36
CA VAL A 179 7.96 25.03 34.20
C VAL A 179 8.91 25.36 33.03
N LEU A 180 9.50 24.33 32.40
CA LEU A 180 10.36 24.49 31.22
C LEU A 180 9.61 25.12 30.03
N GLN A 181 10.34 25.90 29.23
CA GLN A 181 9.90 26.35 27.90
C GLN A 181 10.24 25.30 26.84
N PRO A 182 9.51 25.22 25.71
CA PRO A 182 8.30 25.99 25.37
C PRO A 182 7.09 25.65 26.26
N GLY A 183 6.26 26.65 26.55
CA GLY A 183 5.13 26.57 27.49
C GLY A 183 4.07 25.49 27.21
N CYS A 184 4.13 24.81 26.06
CA CYS A 184 3.39 23.58 25.79
C CYS A 184 3.77 22.41 26.73
N LEU A 185 4.95 22.43 27.35
CA LEU A 185 5.39 21.47 28.38
C LEU A 185 4.51 21.48 29.64
N SER A 186 3.76 22.57 29.88
CA SER A 186 2.77 22.65 30.95
C SER A 186 1.45 21.93 30.64
N GLN A 187 1.22 21.51 29.38
CA GLN A 187 -0.07 20.99 28.91
C GLN A 187 0.04 19.57 28.37
N LYS A 188 -0.81 18.67 28.89
CA LYS A 188 -1.00 17.33 28.33
C LYS A 188 -1.86 17.39 27.05
N TYR A 189 -1.47 16.61 26.04
CA TYR A 189 -2.13 16.51 24.73
C TYR A 189 -3.55 15.93 24.80
N LYS A 190 -4.36 16.28 23.79
CA LYS A 190 -5.71 15.73 23.59
C LYS A 190 -5.98 15.36 22.12
N GLY A 191 -6.04 14.07 21.86
CA GLY A 191 -6.13 13.49 20.51
C GLY A 191 -5.68 12.04 20.48
N THR A 192 -5.47 11.52 19.28
CA THR A 192 -4.91 10.18 19.05
C THR A 192 -3.43 10.30 18.69
N ILE A 193 -2.58 9.40 19.20
CA ILE A 193 -1.18 9.21 18.74
C ILE A 193 -1.02 7.73 18.40
N ASN A 194 -0.45 7.41 17.26
CA ASN A 194 -0.33 6.06 16.71
C ASN A 194 0.92 5.95 15.83
N TYR A 195 1.30 4.75 15.38
CA TYR A 195 2.47 4.52 14.53
C TYR A 195 3.75 5.15 15.12
N LEU A 196 3.92 5.08 16.44
CA LEU A 196 5.11 5.63 17.08
C LEU A 196 6.33 4.80 16.69
N ALA A 197 7.33 5.42 16.08
CA ALA A 197 8.61 4.80 15.75
C ALA A 197 9.78 5.56 16.38
N ILE A 198 10.77 4.80 16.87
CA ILE A 198 12.03 5.29 17.42
C ILE A 198 13.16 4.78 16.54
N ASN A 199 13.80 5.67 15.80
CA ASN A 199 14.87 5.36 14.85
C ASN A 199 14.41 4.30 13.83
N LYS A 200 13.18 4.48 13.32
CA LYS A 200 12.39 3.56 12.45
C LYS A 200 11.84 2.30 13.12
N ASN A 201 12.27 1.94 14.33
CA ASN A 201 11.73 0.79 15.06
C ASN A 201 10.33 1.13 15.61
N LEU A 202 9.29 0.41 15.17
CA LEU A 202 7.91 0.63 15.62
C LEU A 202 7.71 0.19 17.08
N VAL A 203 7.14 1.08 17.89
CA VAL A 203 6.79 0.85 19.29
C VAL A 203 5.43 0.16 19.39
N ASP A 204 5.40 -0.97 20.07
CA ASP A 204 4.15 -1.65 20.43
C ASP A 204 3.50 -0.94 21.64
N LEU A 205 2.59 -0.01 21.32
CA LEU A 205 1.84 0.79 22.30
C LEU A 205 0.92 -0.05 23.22
N ALA A 206 0.74 -1.35 22.94
CA ALA A 206 0.02 -2.31 23.78
C ALA A 206 0.94 -3.17 24.67
N SER A 207 2.26 -3.01 24.58
CA SER A 207 3.22 -3.87 25.29
C SER A 207 3.34 -3.55 26.79
N LYS A 208 3.79 -4.55 27.56
CA LYS A 208 4.04 -4.47 29.02
C LYS A 208 5.00 -3.35 29.42
N ASP A 209 5.87 -2.93 28.50
CA ASP A 209 6.96 -1.97 28.71
C ASP A 209 6.49 -0.51 28.53
N VAL A 210 5.22 -0.33 28.16
CA VAL A 210 4.49 0.94 28.04
C VAL A 210 3.55 1.12 29.24
N VAL A 211 3.92 2.00 30.17
CA VAL A 211 3.14 2.26 31.39
C VAL A 211 2.10 3.36 31.12
N LYS A 212 0.82 3.08 31.38
CA LYS A 212 -0.24 4.09 31.29
C LYS A 212 -0.18 5.08 32.45
N GLN A 213 -0.06 6.37 32.14
CA GLN A 213 -0.15 7.47 33.11
C GLN A 213 -1.59 8.03 33.10
N GLY A 214 -2.50 7.29 33.73
CA GLY A 214 -3.93 7.59 33.78
C GLY A 214 -4.76 6.81 32.77
N THR A 215 -5.93 7.35 32.44
CA THR A 215 -6.97 6.78 31.58
C THR A 215 -6.67 7.00 30.09
N VAL A 216 -5.74 6.22 29.54
CA VAL A 216 -5.52 6.14 28.09
C VAL A 216 -6.43 5.06 27.48
N GLU A 217 -7.41 5.50 26.70
CA GLU A 217 -8.50 4.69 26.15
C GLU A 217 -8.22 4.22 24.71
N GLN A 218 -9.07 3.33 24.19
CA GLN A 218 -9.06 2.97 22.77
C GLN A 218 -9.70 4.10 21.95
N SER A 219 -9.03 4.55 20.89
CA SER A 219 -9.56 5.63 20.04
C SER A 219 -10.86 5.27 19.33
N ASN A 220 -11.68 6.29 19.13
CA ASN A 220 -12.94 6.22 18.40
C ASN A 220 -12.75 6.21 16.86
N THR A 221 -11.56 5.89 16.36
CA THR A 221 -11.23 5.93 14.92
C THR A 221 -12.28 5.21 14.06
N CYS A 222 -12.71 4.01 14.46
CA CYS A 222 -13.71 3.21 13.76
C CYS A 222 -15.19 3.51 14.14
N LEU A 223 -15.51 4.54 14.92
CA LEU A 223 -16.92 4.91 15.18
C LEU A 223 -17.63 5.57 13.98
N SER A 224 -16.88 6.01 12.96
CA SER A 224 -17.49 6.50 11.71
C SER A 224 -17.88 5.30 10.83
N PRO A 225 -19.19 5.00 10.63
CA PRO A 225 -19.63 3.85 9.84
C PRO A 225 -19.35 3.99 8.34
N TYR A 226 -18.84 5.15 7.93
CA TYR A 226 -18.48 5.49 6.55
C TYR A 226 -16.97 5.45 6.30
N ARG A 227 -16.15 5.12 7.31
CA ARG A 227 -14.68 5.04 7.14
C ARG A 227 -14.28 3.86 6.26
N CYS A 228 -15.07 2.79 6.29
CA CYS A 228 -14.99 1.67 5.35
C CYS A 228 -16.31 1.63 4.56
N LEU A 229 -16.22 1.73 3.24
CA LEU A 229 -17.37 1.76 2.35
C LEU A 229 -17.97 0.36 2.16
N HIS A 230 -19.16 0.30 1.56
CA HIS A 230 -19.82 -0.93 1.15
C HIS A 230 -19.99 -2.00 2.26
N ASN A 231 -20.14 -1.52 3.50
CA ASN A 231 -20.24 -2.32 4.74
C ASN A 231 -18.97 -3.14 5.07
N GLY A 232 -17.79 -2.64 4.68
CA GLY A 232 -16.50 -3.17 5.11
C GLY A 232 -16.28 -2.97 6.62
N HIS A 233 -15.61 -3.92 7.28
CA HIS A 233 -15.45 -3.87 8.74
C HIS A 233 -14.20 -3.08 9.12
N CYS A 234 -14.37 -1.91 9.75
CA CYS A 234 -13.26 -1.10 10.26
C CYS A 234 -12.56 -1.78 11.46
N VAL A 235 -11.23 -1.90 11.40
CA VAL A 235 -10.41 -2.47 12.47
C VAL A 235 -9.33 -1.46 12.89
N PRO A 236 -9.30 -0.99 14.15
CA PRO A 236 -8.21 -0.16 14.65
C PRO A 236 -6.84 -0.86 14.53
N ALA A 237 -5.82 -0.12 14.08
CA ALA A 237 -4.51 -0.66 13.71
C ALA A 237 -3.38 0.33 14.01
N ASN A 238 -2.20 -0.15 14.42
CA ASN A 238 -1.03 0.69 14.72
C ASN A 238 -0.28 1.17 13.44
N ASN A 239 -1.02 1.72 12.47
CA ASN A 239 -0.50 2.23 11.19
C ASN A 239 -0.70 3.75 11.05
N LEU A 240 -0.16 4.33 9.96
CA LEU A 240 -0.22 5.77 9.65
C LEU A 240 -1.65 6.38 9.56
N ARG A 241 -2.70 5.57 9.56
CA ARG A 241 -4.10 6.00 9.45
C ARG A 241 -4.92 5.75 10.72
N GLY A 242 -4.42 4.93 11.65
CA GLY A 242 -5.13 4.47 12.86
C GLY A 242 -6.03 3.25 12.66
N PHE A 243 -6.16 2.70 11.44
CA PHE A 243 -7.10 1.62 11.12
C PHE A 243 -6.77 0.94 9.77
N TYR A 244 -7.41 -0.19 9.49
CA TYR A 244 -7.63 -0.70 8.13
C TYR A 244 -9.09 -1.16 7.96
N CYS A 245 -9.51 -1.43 6.72
CA CYS A 245 -10.82 -1.98 6.40
C CYS A 245 -10.71 -3.47 6.03
N ASP A 246 -11.39 -4.34 6.76
CA ASP A 246 -11.57 -5.74 6.37
C ASP A 246 -12.73 -5.83 5.37
N CYS A 247 -12.40 -5.83 4.08
CA CYS A 247 -13.37 -5.93 2.99
C CYS A 247 -13.91 -7.35 2.77
N SER A 248 -13.52 -8.36 3.56
CA SER A 248 -13.91 -9.77 3.32
C SER A 248 -15.40 -10.08 3.51
N ALA A 249 -16.17 -9.15 4.07
CA ALA A 249 -17.63 -9.19 4.16
C ALA A 249 -18.35 -8.37 3.07
N THR A 250 -17.63 -7.61 2.25
CA THR A 250 -18.22 -6.79 1.17
C THR A 250 -18.49 -7.63 -0.07
N LEU A 251 -19.62 -7.40 -0.73
CA LEU A 251 -20.01 -8.16 -1.92
C LEU A 251 -19.29 -7.63 -3.17
N GLY A 252 -18.04 -8.10 -3.35
CA GLY A 252 -17.25 -7.82 -4.55
C GLY A 252 -16.52 -6.47 -4.55
N TYR A 253 -16.24 -5.88 -3.39
CA TYR A 253 -15.43 -4.66 -3.25
C TYR A 253 -14.04 -4.96 -2.64
N THR A 254 -13.10 -4.03 -2.87
CA THR A 254 -11.71 -4.10 -2.42
C THR A 254 -11.12 -2.68 -2.30
N GLY A 255 -9.84 -2.60 -1.95
CA GLY A 255 -9.12 -1.35 -1.72
C GLY A 255 -9.08 -0.95 -0.24
N ASP A 256 -8.25 0.03 0.07
CA ASP A 256 -7.90 0.46 1.43
C ASP A 256 -9.11 0.87 2.28
N PHE A 257 -10.18 1.33 1.63
CA PHE A 257 -11.44 1.77 2.23
C PHE A 257 -12.63 0.93 1.74
N CYS A 258 -12.38 -0.22 1.08
CA CYS A 258 -13.37 -0.99 0.31
C CYS A 258 -14.08 -0.14 -0.78
N GLU A 259 -13.38 0.82 -1.37
CA GLU A 259 -13.94 1.88 -2.22
C GLU A 259 -14.27 1.45 -3.64
N ARG A 260 -13.62 0.41 -4.16
CA ARG A 260 -13.67 0.03 -5.57
C ARG A 260 -14.11 -1.42 -5.75
N TYR A 261 -14.64 -1.77 -6.92
CA TYR A 261 -14.92 -3.16 -7.23
C TYR A 261 -13.63 -4.00 -7.24
N SER A 262 -13.76 -5.25 -6.79
CA SER A 262 -12.75 -6.28 -6.96
C SER A 262 -12.46 -6.55 -8.44
N ASN A 263 -11.35 -7.24 -8.71
CA ASN A 263 -11.05 -7.75 -10.04
C ASN A 263 -11.78 -9.08 -10.36
N GLU A 264 -12.71 -9.54 -9.51
CA GLU A 264 -13.53 -10.73 -9.77
C GLU A 264 -14.78 -10.34 -10.59
N CYS A 265 -14.93 -10.95 -11.77
CA CYS A 265 -15.89 -10.60 -12.82
C CYS A 265 -16.60 -11.87 -13.29
N ASN A 266 -17.84 -12.11 -12.85
CA ASN A 266 -18.59 -13.36 -13.09
C ASN A 266 -17.81 -14.67 -12.78
N GLY A 267 -16.87 -14.63 -11.83
CA GLY A 267 -16.00 -15.77 -11.47
C GLY A 267 -14.68 -15.87 -12.24
N ASP A 268 -14.46 -15.05 -13.27
CA ASP A 268 -13.14 -14.83 -13.86
C ASP A 268 -12.40 -13.70 -13.11
N THR A 269 -11.09 -13.82 -12.91
CA THR A 269 -10.26 -12.75 -12.33
C THR A 269 -9.62 -11.91 -13.44
N CYS A 270 -9.94 -10.63 -13.51
CA CYS A 270 -9.21 -9.65 -14.31
C CYS A 270 -7.77 -9.52 -13.77
N HIS A 271 -6.78 -9.58 -14.64
CA HIS A 271 -5.36 -9.75 -14.28
C HIS A 271 -4.75 -8.41 -13.83
N ALA A 272 -4.34 -7.56 -14.78
CA ALA A 272 -4.00 -6.15 -14.52
C ALA A 272 -5.24 -5.22 -14.55
N GLY A 273 -6.43 -5.76 -14.87
CA GLY A 273 -7.64 -5.00 -15.12
C GLY A 273 -8.63 -4.94 -13.94
N PHE A 274 -9.56 -4.00 -14.02
CA PHE A 274 -10.65 -3.81 -13.06
C PHE A 274 -11.93 -4.49 -13.55
N CYS A 275 -12.73 -5.10 -12.68
CA CYS A 275 -14.08 -5.51 -13.07
C CYS A 275 -15.01 -4.29 -13.12
N ALA A 276 -15.77 -4.14 -14.20
CA ALA A 276 -16.81 -3.13 -14.31
C ALA A 276 -18.12 -3.72 -14.84
N ARG A 277 -19.24 -3.15 -14.39
CA ARG A 277 -20.58 -3.43 -14.93
C ARG A 277 -20.88 -2.43 -16.05
N TYR A 278 -21.27 -2.94 -17.21
CA TYR A 278 -21.62 -2.19 -18.41
C TYR A 278 -22.86 -2.84 -19.03
N GLU A 279 -23.98 -2.11 -19.12
CA GLU A 279 -25.23 -2.58 -19.75
C GLU A 279 -25.61 -4.01 -19.31
N ASP A 280 -25.65 -4.18 -17.98
CA ASP A 280 -25.92 -5.42 -17.23
C ASP A 280 -25.00 -6.62 -17.49
N ARG A 281 -23.82 -6.39 -18.07
CA ARG A 281 -22.73 -7.37 -18.16
C ARG A 281 -21.54 -6.93 -17.32
N GLN A 282 -20.89 -7.88 -16.67
CA GLN A 282 -19.57 -7.66 -16.07
C GLN A 282 -18.48 -7.96 -17.09
N GLN A 283 -17.49 -7.08 -17.21
CA GLN A 283 -16.32 -7.24 -18.08
C GLN A 283 -15.08 -6.58 -17.48
N CYS A 284 -13.90 -7.06 -17.85
CA CYS A 284 -12.63 -6.47 -17.42
C CYS A 284 -12.33 -5.19 -18.22
N LEU A 285 -12.15 -4.07 -17.52
CA LEU A 285 -11.54 -2.87 -18.07
C LEU A 285 -10.02 -3.01 -17.95
N CYS A 286 -9.35 -3.08 -19.08
CA CYS A 286 -7.89 -3.14 -19.10
C CYS A 286 -7.29 -1.74 -18.94
N PRO A 287 -6.19 -1.60 -18.17
CA PRO A 287 -5.36 -0.40 -18.20
C PRO A 287 -4.71 -0.26 -19.58
N TYR A 288 -4.23 0.94 -19.88
CA TYR A 288 -3.44 1.18 -21.08
C TYR A 288 -2.24 0.22 -21.16
N GLY A 289 -1.95 -0.30 -22.36
CA GLY A 289 -0.90 -1.29 -22.58
C GLY A 289 -1.30 -2.74 -22.26
N TYR A 290 -2.53 -3.03 -21.80
CA TYR A 290 -3.01 -4.39 -21.56
C TYR A 290 -4.25 -4.73 -22.39
N VAL A 291 -4.33 -5.98 -22.87
CA VAL A 291 -5.43 -6.51 -23.69
C VAL A 291 -5.74 -7.97 -23.35
N GLY A 292 -6.79 -8.51 -23.98
CA GLY A 292 -7.33 -9.84 -23.70
C GLY A 292 -8.63 -9.79 -22.90
N ARG A 293 -9.35 -10.91 -22.79
CA ARG A 293 -10.69 -10.94 -22.15
C ARG A 293 -10.62 -10.62 -20.65
N ARG A 294 -9.46 -10.89 -20.04
CA ARG A 294 -9.13 -10.70 -18.62
C ARG A 294 -7.94 -9.76 -18.44
N CYS A 295 -7.55 -9.02 -19.46
CA CYS A 295 -6.36 -8.14 -19.46
C CYS A 295 -5.06 -8.93 -19.17
N GLU A 296 -5.01 -10.15 -19.68
CA GLU A 296 -3.98 -11.16 -19.45
C GLU A 296 -2.75 -11.02 -20.35
N LYS A 297 -2.75 -10.09 -21.32
CA LYS A 297 -1.63 -9.86 -22.24
C LYS A 297 -1.18 -8.40 -22.18
N MET A 298 0.10 -8.17 -21.95
CA MET A 298 0.72 -6.86 -22.17
C MET A 298 1.02 -6.65 -23.66
N LEU A 299 0.87 -5.42 -24.14
CA LEU A 299 1.34 -4.97 -25.45
C LEU A 299 2.40 -3.89 -25.24
N HIS A 300 3.56 -4.05 -25.87
CA HIS A 300 4.57 -3.00 -26.00
C HIS A 300 4.11 -1.96 -27.04
N LEU A 301 3.09 -1.18 -26.68
CA LEU A 301 2.68 -0.02 -27.46
C LEU A 301 3.71 1.10 -27.28
N PRO A 302 4.09 1.83 -28.35
CA PRO A 302 4.80 3.10 -28.19
C PRO A 302 3.96 4.04 -27.33
N SER A 303 4.61 4.94 -26.58
CA SER A 303 3.88 5.95 -25.78
C SER A 303 2.99 6.77 -26.73
N PRO A 304 1.67 6.71 -26.61
CA PRO A 304 0.79 7.35 -27.58
C PRO A 304 0.82 8.86 -27.36
N SER A 305 0.60 9.60 -28.44
CA SER A 305 0.39 11.05 -28.38
C SER A 305 -0.80 11.40 -27.47
N SER A 306 -1.84 10.56 -27.50
CA SER A 306 -3.18 10.88 -27.02
C SER A 306 -3.96 9.65 -26.55
N TYR A 307 -4.88 9.89 -25.62
CA TYR A 307 -5.66 8.87 -24.92
C TYR A 307 -7.15 9.13 -25.13
N GLN A 308 -7.89 8.12 -25.60
CA GLN A 308 -9.33 8.19 -25.85
C GLN A 308 -10.14 7.81 -24.61
N PHE A 309 -11.21 8.56 -24.39
CA PHE A 309 -12.22 8.30 -23.36
C PHE A 309 -13.61 8.09 -23.99
N ASN A 310 -14.34 7.11 -23.46
CA ASN A 310 -15.57 6.56 -24.03
C ASN A 310 -16.88 7.12 -23.43
N GLY A 311 -16.81 8.11 -22.53
CA GLY A 311 -17.97 8.72 -21.87
C GLY A 311 -18.64 7.91 -20.75
N LYS A 312 -18.26 6.65 -20.54
CA LYS A 312 -18.96 5.69 -19.66
C LYS A 312 -18.09 5.02 -18.59
N THR A 313 -16.88 4.59 -18.96
CA THR A 313 -16.01 3.75 -18.10
C THR A 313 -14.53 4.06 -18.20
N SER A 314 -14.11 4.92 -19.14
CA SER A 314 -12.72 5.33 -19.30
C SER A 314 -12.24 6.20 -18.14
N PHE A 315 -11.12 5.83 -17.51
CA PHE A 315 -10.48 6.65 -16.47
C PHE A 315 -8.96 6.51 -16.48
N ILE A 316 -8.29 7.56 -15.97
CA ILE A 316 -6.93 7.53 -15.44
C ILE A 316 -7.04 7.90 -13.96
N ALA A 317 -6.23 7.29 -13.09
CA ALA A 317 -6.12 7.65 -11.68
C ALA A 317 -4.63 7.76 -11.28
N ILE A 318 -4.24 8.94 -10.81
CA ILE A 318 -2.85 9.29 -10.46
C ILE A 318 -2.71 9.42 -8.94
N ARG A 319 -1.80 8.66 -8.32
CA ARG A 319 -1.41 8.84 -6.93
C ARG A 319 -0.58 10.12 -6.80
N ILE A 320 -1.08 11.08 -6.03
CA ILE A 320 -0.43 12.38 -5.78
C ILE A 320 0.00 12.49 -4.30
N PRO A 321 0.95 13.38 -3.97
CA PRO A 321 1.29 13.67 -2.57
C PRO A 321 0.06 14.11 -1.74
N ILE A 322 0.16 13.93 -0.43
CA ILE A 322 -0.92 14.07 0.57
C ILE A 322 -1.52 15.51 0.66
N SER A 323 -0.99 16.49 -0.07
CA SER A 323 -1.28 17.92 0.10
C SER A 323 -1.78 18.60 -1.18
N MET A 324 -2.92 19.29 -1.08
CA MET A 324 -3.47 20.15 -2.13
C MET A 324 -2.90 21.58 -2.13
N ARG A 325 -1.89 21.91 -1.32
CA ARG A 325 -1.36 23.30 -1.23
C ARG A 325 -0.79 23.81 -2.55
N ARG A 326 -0.08 22.94 -3.28
CA ARG A 326 0.62 23.26 -4.52
C ARG A 326 0.33 22.14 -5.51
N LEU A 327 -0.71 22.36 -6.32
CA LEU A 327 -1.11 21.47 -7.40
C LEU A 327 -1.18 22.29 -8.68
N THR A 328 -0.48 21.85 -9.71
CA THR A 328 -0.61 22.32 -11.09
C THR A 328 -0.92 21.09 -11.95
N LEU A 329 -2.04 21.09 -12.66
CA LEU A 329 -2.39 20.06 -13.64
C LEU A 329 -2.64 20.74 -14.98
N ARG A 330 -1.74 20.54 -15.95
CA ARG A 330 -1.96 20.90 -17.36
C ARG A 330 -2.46 19.66 -18.10
N ILE A 331 -3.48 19.85 -18.92
CA ILE A 331 -3.99 18.85 -19.86
C ILE A 331 -4.36 19.52 -21.18
N SER A 332 -4.08 18.88 -22.30
CA SER A 332 -4.62 19.26 -23.62
C SER A 332 -5.71 18.27 -24.02
N LEU A 333 -6.87 18.73 -24.50
CA LEU A 333 -7.99 17.84 -24.78
C LEU A 333 -8.91 18.31 -25.91
N THR A 334 -9.56 17.34 -26.54
CA THR A 334 -10.55 17.52 -27.60
C THR A 334 -11.87 16.84 -27.19
N PRO A 335 -12.87 17.60 -26.72
CA PRO A 335 -14.14 17.08 -26.22
C PRO A 335 -15.10 16.74 -27.37
N LYS A 336 -15.81 15.61 -27.29
CA LYS A 336 -16.77 15.15 -28.31
C LYS A 336 -18.25 15.46 -27.97
N ARG A 337 -18.57 15.86 -26.72
CA ARG A 337 -19.95 16.14 -26.26
C ARG A 337 -20.03 17.37 -25.35
N LYS A 338 -21.12 18.14 -25.45
CA LYS A 338 -21.52 19.24 -24.53
C LYS A 338 -22.30 18.85 -23.27
N LYS A 339 -22.72 17.58 -23.14
CA LYS A 339 -23.44 17.07 -21.94
C LYS A 339 -22.59 17.20 -20.67
N SER A 340 -23.20 17.21 -19.49
CA SER A 340 -22.45 17.36 -18.23
C SER A 340 -21.58 16.13 -17.92
N GLN A 341 -20.27 16.32 -17.84
CA GLN A 341 -19.25 15.26 -17.75
C GLN A 341 -18.22 15.57 -16.66
N LEU A 342 -17.71 14.53 -15.99
CA LEU A 342 -16.52 14.63 -15.14
C LEU A 342 -15.26 14.62 -15.99
N LEU A 343 -14.31 15.53 -15.74
CA LEU A 343 -13.04 15.62 -16.47
C LEU A 343 -11.82 15.49 -15.55
N VAL A 344 -11.87 16.04 -14.33
CA VAL A 344 -10.87 15.81 -13.27
C VAL A 344 -11.59 15.70 -11.93
N TYR A 345 -11.13 14.83 -11.03
CA TYR A 345 -11.64 14.73 -9.65
C TYR A 345 -10.55 14.31 -8.67
N VAL A 346 -10.46 14.98 -7.53
CA VAL A 346 -9.64 14.54 -6.38
C VAL A 346 -10.31 14.97 -5.08
N ALA A 347 -10.26 14.10 -4.06
CA ALA A 347 -10.99 14.30 -2.82
C ALA A 347 -10.16 13.99 -1.57
N SER A 348 -10.67 14.41 -0.40
CA SER A 348 -10.12 14.09 0.91
C SER A 348 -10.48 12.68 1.41
N GLY A 349 -10.98 11.81 0.53
CA GLY A 349 -11.46 10.46 0.83
C GLY A 349 -12.66 10.08 -0.04
N TYR A 350 -13.02 8.79 -0.04
CA TYR A 350 -13.99 8.20 -0.97
C TYR A 350 -15.46 8.35 -0.59
N ASP A 351 -15.79 8.98 0.55
CA ASP A 351 -17.19 9.19 0.95
C ASP A 351 -17.87 10.23 0.04
N PRO A 352 -18.96 9.89 -0.69
CA PRO A 352 -19.55 10.78 -1.68
C PRO A 352 -20.42 11.89 -1.07
N ILE A 353 -20.57 11.99 0.26
CA ILE A 353 -21.42 13.00 0.91
C ILE A 353 -20.57 14.03 1.65
N ARG A 354 -19.55 13.58 2.39
CA ARG A 354 -18.75 14.38 3.33
C ARG A 354 -17.29 14.57 2.90
N SER A 355 -16.89 14.08 1.73
CA SER A 355 -15.58 14.42 1.14
C SER A 355 -15.48 15.91 0.80
N LYS A 356 -14.31 16.49 1.08
CA LYS A 356 -13.84 17.74 0.49
C LYS A 356 -13.27 17.40 -0.88
N PHE A 357 -13.48 18.22 -1.90
CA PHE A 357 -13.08 17.87 -3.27
C PHE A 357 -12.66 19.06 -4.13
N LEU A 358 -11.86 18.76 -5.14
CA LEU A 358 -11.59 19.59 -6.30
C LEU A 358 -12.03 18.80 -7.54
N ALA A 359 -12.80 19.43 -8.43
CA ALA A 359 -13.29 18.79 -9.64
C ALA A 359 -13.30 19.75 -10.83
N LEU A 360 -12.79 19.30 -11.97
CA LEU A 360 -13.03 19.94 -13.26
C LEU A 360 -14.16 19.19 -13.97
N THR A 361 -15.17 19.92 -14.39
CA THR A 361 -16.35 19.37 -15.07
C THR A 361 -16.58 20.09 -16.40
N ILE A 362 -17.27 19.41 -17.31
CA ILE A 362 -18.05 20.07 -18.33
C ILE A 362 -19.48 20.18 -17.80
N ARG A 363 -20.11 21.34 -17.92
CA ARG A 363 -21.55 21.56 -17.65
C ARG A 363 -22.14 22.42 -18.75
N ASN A 364 -23.21 21.97 -19.40
CA ASN A 364 -23.95 22.71 -20.45
C ASN A 364 -23.05 23.37 -21.52
N GLY A 365 -22.00 22.67 -21.98
CA GLY A 365 -21.06 23.19 -22.96
C GLY A 365 -19.98 24.17 -22.46
N LYS A 366 -19.84 24.35 -21.14
CA LYS A 366 -18.79 25.15 -20.48
C LYS A 366 -17.81 24.28 -19.71
N PHE A 367 -16.58 24.75 -19.52
CA PHE A 367 -15.67 24.22 -18.50
C PHE A 367 -15.96 24.87 -17.15
N VAL A 368 -16.16 24.07 -16.10
CA VAL A 368 -16.45 24.55 -14.75
C VAL A 368 -15.55 23.83 -13.73
N LEU A 369 -14.67 24.59 -13.07
CA LEU A 369 -13.84 24.12 -11.96
C LEU A 369 -14.55 24.39 -10.63
N VAL A 370 -14.76 23.35 -9.85
CA VAL A 370 -15.41 23.39 -8.53
C VAL A 370 -14.38 23.03 -7.45
N TYR A 371 -14.36 23.78 -6.36
CA TYR A 371 -13.61 23.45 -5.15
C TYR A 371 -14.51 23.55 -3.92
N ASN A 372 -14.55 22.51 -3.08
CA ASN A 372 -15.32 22.49 -1.83
C ASN A 372 -14.49 21.96 -0.65
N ASN A 373 -14.58 22.66 0.49
CA ASN A 373 -14.09 22.21 1.80
C ASN A 373 -15.15 22.52 2.89
N ASP A 374 -14.77 22.40 4.16
CA ASP A 374 -15.70 22.62 5.29
C ASP A 374 -16.15 24.09 5.45
N LEU A 375 -15.41 25.04 4.87
CA LEU A 375 -15.66 26.48 4.96
C LEU A 375 -16.57 27.00 3.84
N GLY A 376 -16.81 26.19 2.80
CA GLY A 376 -17.68 26.55 1.67
C GLY A 376 -17.21 25.97 0.34
N SER A 377 -17.73 26.54 -0.75
CA SER A 377 -17.40 26.15 -2.11
C SER A 377 -17.22 27.35 -3.02
N CYS A 378 -16.36 27.24 -4.02
CA CYS A 378 -16.29 28.17 -5.14
C CYS A 378 -16.34 27.42 -6.47
N GLU A 379 -16.99 28.03 -7.46
CA GLU A 379 -17.00 27.56 -8.85
C GLU A 379 -16.36 28.63 -9.75
N ILE A 380 -15.68 28.21 -10.81
CA ILE A 380 -15.00 29.06 -11.78
C ILE A 380 -15.47 28.64 -13.17
N ASP A 381 -16.14 29.56 -13.89
CA ASP A 381 -16.58 29.39 -15.28
C ASP A 381 -15.43 29.74 -16.24
N GLY A 382 -14.92 28.75 -16.98
CA GLY A 382 -13.89 28.92 -18.00
C GLY A 382 -14.41 29.28 -19.39
N GLY A 383 -15.73 29.47 -19.52
CA GLY A 383 -16.41 29.80 -20.77
C GLY A 383 -16.80 28.58 -21.61
N ASN A 384 -17.50 28.87 -22.71
CA ASN A 384 -18.05 27.87 -23.62
C ASN A 384 -16.97 27.24 -24.51
N PHE A 385 -17.08 25.93 -24.75
CA PHE A 385 -16.22 25.22 -25.71
C PHE A 385 -16.98 24.78 -26.98
N ARG A 386 -16.24 24.34 -28.00
CA ARG A 386 -16.77 23.74 -29.24
C ARG A 386 -16.36 22.27 -29.36
N GLU A 387 -17.30 21.39 -29.65
CA GLU A 387 -17.04 19.97 -29.86
C GLU A 387 -16.05 19.76 -31.03
N GLY A 388 -15.14 18.81 -30.89
CA GLY A 388 -14.09 18.52 -31.88
C GLY A 388 -12.94 19.54 -31.95
N LYS A 389 -12.99 20.66 -31.22
CA LYS A 389 -11.86 21.60 -31.12
C LYS A 389 -10.96 21.27 -29.92
N ALA A 390 -9.65 21.36 -30.10
CA ALA A 390 -8.66 21.22 -29.03
C ALA A 390 -8.62 22.44 -28.08
N TYR A 391 -8.38 22.18 -26.81
CA TYR A 391 -8.20 23.16 -25.72
C TYR A 391 -7.03 22.76 -24.82
N GLU A 392 -6.20 23.71 -24.42
CA GLU A 392 -5.28 23.57 -23.29
C GLU A 392 -5.97 24.10 -22.02
N LEU A 393 -6.07 23.24 -20.99
CA LEU A 393 -6.56 23.60 -19.67
C LEU A 393 -5.43 23.48 -18.64
N VAL A 394 -5.31 24.48 -17.76
CA VAL A 394 -4.38 24.45 -16.63
C VAL A 394 -5.14 24.67 -15.33
N LEU A 395 -5.24 23.65 -14.50
CA LEU A 395 -5.67 23.78 -13.12
C LEU A 395 -4.49 24.20 -12.26
N LYS A 396 -4.67 25.20 -11.40
CA LYS A 396 -3.69 25.53 -10.35
C LYS A 396 -4.38 25.71 -9.00
N ARG A 397 -3.66 25.30 -7.96
CA ARG A 397 -4.04 25.49 -6.55
C ARG A 397 -2.79 25.97 -5.82
N LEU A 398 -2.88 27.16 -5.23
CA LEU A 398 -1.76 27.87 -4.61
C LEU A 398 -2.17 28.36 -3.22
N GLU A 399 -1.82 27.57 -2.21
CA GLU A 399 -2.20 27.63 -0.79
C GLU A 399 -3.73 27.77 -0.59
N GLN A 400 -4.27 28.99 -0.72
CA GLN A 400 -5.68 29.31 -0.55
C GLN A 400 -6.43 29.64 -1.86
N ARG A 401 -5.72 29.94 -2.96
CA ARG A 401 -6.31 30.32 -4.25
C ARG A 401 -6.48 29.11 -5.17
N THR A 402 -7.59 29.06 -5.90
CA THR A 402 -7.81 28.15 -7.03
C THR A 402 -7.81 28.95 -8.33
N GLU A 403 -7.21 28.42 -9.39
CA GLU A 403 -7.17 29.04 -10.72
C GLU A 403 -7.44 27.98 -11.80
N MET A 404 -8.12 28.38 -12.86
CA MET A 404 -8.23 27.64 -14.12
C MET A 404 -7.76 28.52 -15.27
N SER A 405 -6.85 28.05 -16.11
CA SER A 405 -6.53 28.64 -17.40
C SER A 405 -7.21 27.86 -18.53
N VAL A 406 -7.79 28.56 -19.50
CA VAL A 406 -8.36 27.99 -20.74
C VAL A 406 -7.71 28.70 -21.93
N ASN A 407 -6.89 28.00 -22.71
CA ASN A 407 -6.13 28.57 -23.84
C ASN A 407 -5.45 29.92 -23.48
N ASN A 408 -4.61 29.90 -22.44
CA ASN A 408 -3.89 31.05 -21.85
C ASN A 408 -4.76 32.18 -21.24
N ARG A 409 -6.09 32.03 -21.12
CA ARG A 409 -6.94 32.92 -20.32
C ARG A 409 -7.14 32.35 -18.93
N SER A 410 -6.59 33.00 -17.89
CA SER A 410 -6.76 32.58 -16.50
C SER A 410 -8.00 33.19 -15.83
N PHE A 411 -8.66 32.37 -15.03
CA PHE A 411 -9.81 32.66 -14.18
C PHE A 411 -9.48 32.22 -12.76
N VAL A 412 -9.67 33.07 -11.75
CA VAL A 412 -9.21 32.85 -10.37
C VAL A 412 -10.38 32.91 -9.40
N SER A 413 -10.38 32.04 -8.38
CA SER A 413 -11.39 32.02 -7.32
C SER A 413 -11.38 33.34 -6.52
N GLU A 414 -12.52 34.01 -6.47
CA GLU A 414 -12.74 35.17 -5.59
C GLU A 414 -12.61 34.78 -4.10
N VAL A 415 -13.20 33.63 -3.74
CA VAL A 415 -13.16 33.09 -2.37
C VAL A 415 -11.83 32.40 -2.11
N LYS A 416 -11.13 32.82 -1.04
CA LYS A 416 -9.97 32.12 -0.48
C LYS A 416 -10.46 31.06 0.52
N LEU A 417 -10.16 29.80 0.24
CA LEU A 417 -10.51 28.64 1.09
C LEU A 417 -9.24 27.89 1.45
N GLU A 418 -9.12 27.24 2.62
CA GLU A 418 -7.93 26.44 2.94
C GLU A 418 -7.83 25.14 2.11
N ALA A 419 -6.59 24.70 1.82
CA ALA A 419 -6.29 23.43 1.17
C ALA A 419 -6.69 22.23 2.06
N PHE A 420 -7.27 21.18 1.47
CA PHE A 420 -7.52 19.92 2.16
C PHE A 420 -6.41 18.89 1.95
N GLN A 421 -6.31 17.95 2.90
CA GLN A 421 -5.48 16.76 2.80
C GLN A 421 -6.08 15.76 1.80
N VAL A 422 -5.28 15.27 0.86
CA VAL A 422 -5.70 14.30 -0.17
C VAL A 422 -5.94 12.93 0.47
N GLY A 423 -7.04 12.27 0.09
CA GLY A 423 -7.40 10.92 0.51
C GLY A 423 -7.78 9.97 -0.64
N THR A 424 -7.64 10.41 -1.89
CA THR A 424 -7.93 9.62 -3.10
C THR A 424 -6.82 9.80 -4.14
N GLU A 425 -6.77 8.95 -5.18
CA GLU A 425 -6.09 9.35 -6.41
C GLU A 425 -6.70 10.64 -7.04
N LEU A 426 -5.91 11.31 -7.87
CA LEU A 426 -6.33 12.33 -8.82
C LEU A 426 -6.83 11.62 -10.09
N PHE A 427 -8.15 11.59 -10.25
CA PHE A 427 -8.82 10.98 -11.39
C PHE A 427 -8.91 11.96 -12.56
N ILE A 428 -8.72 11.44 -13.78
CA ILE A 428 -8.89 12.19 -15.04
C ILE A 428 -9.82 11.39 -15.97
N GLY A 429 -10.76 12.11 -16.59
CA GLY A 429 -11.75 11.64 -17.56
C GLY A 429 -12.90 10.78 -17.01
N GLY A 430 -12.73 10.11 -15.87
CA GLY A 430 -13.76 9.30 -15.21
C GLY A 430 -13.25 8.76 -13.87
N LEU A 431 -14.06 7.97 -13.16
CA LEU A 431 -13.66 7.32 -11.90
C LEU A 431 -13.46 5.80 -12.08
N ALA A 432 -12.65 5.21 -11.20
CA ALA A 432 -12.48 3.76 -11.16
C ALA A 432 -13.79 3.04 -10.74
N PRO A 433 -14.04 1.81 -11.23
CA PRO A 433 -15.29 1.11 -10.96
C PRO A 433 -15.57 0.92 -9.46
N GLY A 434 -16.78 1.29 -9.01
CA GLY A 434 -17.21 1.25 -7.61
C GLY A 434 -17.08 2.59 -6.87
N ILE A 435 -16.23 3.51 -7.36
CA ILE A 435 -16.04 4.83 -6.74
C ILE A 435 -17.10 5.82 -7.27
N ALA A 436 -17.73 6.57 -6.37
CA ALA A 436 -18.69 7.62 -6.69
C ALA A 436 -18.08 9.03 -6.51
N PRO A 437 -18.48 10.04 -7.32
CA PRO A 437 -18.12 11.44 -7.07
C PRO A 437 -18.91 11.98 -5.87
N ASN A 438 -18.50 13.12 -5.34
CA ASN A 438 -19.30 13.80 -4.32
C ASN A 438 -20.68 14.23 -4.89
N VAL A 439 -21.77 13.97 -4.16
CA VAL A 439 -23.17 14.23 -4.59
C VAL A 439 -23.49 15.70 -4.86
N LYS A 440 -22.64 16.65 -4.44
CA LYS A 440 -22.74 18.07 -4.82
C LYS A 440 -22.31 18.34 -6.27
N LEU A 441 -21.68 17.37 -6.95
CA LEU A 441 -21.33 17.47 -8.36
C LEU A 441 -22.50 17.04 -9.24
N ASP A 442 -23.25 18.02 -9.73
CA ASP A 442 -24.21 17.83 -10.83
C ASP A 442 -23.48 17.36 -12.11
N VAL A 443 -23.38 16.03 -12.28
CA VAL A 443 -22.64 15.34 -13.34
C VAL A 443 -23.32 14.01 -13.65
N PHE A 444 -23.61 13.76 -14.93
CA PHE A 444 -24.39 12.59 -15.38
C PHE A 444 -23.59 11.61 -16.27
N SER A 445 -22.33 11.91 -16.55
CA SER A 445 -21.47 11.08 -17.42
C SER A 445 -19.97 11.33 -17.16
N TYR A 446 -19.12 10.47 -17.73
CA TYR A 446 -17.67 10.66 -17.79
C TYR A 446 -17.27 11.29 -19.13
N PHE A 447 -16.01 11.71 -19.28
CA PHE A 447 -15.53 12.41 -20.46
C PHE A 447 -15.63 11.55 -21.74
N GLU A 448 -16.19 12.10 -22.81
CA GLU A 448 -16.12 11.54 -24.17
C GLU A 448 -15.23 12.44 -25.03
N GLY A 449 -14.04 11.96 -25.43
CA GLY A 449 -13.05 12.78 -26.12
C GLY A 449 -11.65 12.18 -26.17
N CYS A 450 -10.67 13.03 -26.47
CA CYS A 450 -9.24 12.72 -26.42
C CYS A 450 -8.54 13.63 -25.41
N ILE A 451 -7.57 13.11 -24.65
CA ILE A 451 -6.67 13.90 -23.78
C ILE A 451 -5.22 13.56 -24.14
N HIS A 452 -4.36 14.57 -24.19
CA HIS A 452 -2.92 14.48 -24.40
C HIS A 452 -2.19 15.47 -23.48
N ASN A 453 -0.85 15.43 -23.46
CA ASN A 453 0.01 16.35 -22.70
C ASN A 453 -0.43 16.52 -21.23
N ILE A 454 -0.62 15.40 -20.53
CA ILE A 454 -0.93 15.39 -19.10
C ILE A 454 0.38 15.72 -18.35
N GLU A 455 0.41 16.84 -17.64
CA GLU A 455 1.56 17.31 -16.84
C GLU A 455 1.07 17.67 -15.44
N LEU A 456 1.70 17.07 -14.43
CA LEU A 456 1.39 17.24 -13.02
C LEU A 456 2.59 17.84 -12.30
N ASN A 457 2.43 19.03 -11.70
CA ASN A 457 3.49 19.76 -11.00
C ASN A 457 4.79 19.94 -11.82
N GLY A 458 4.66 20.08 -13.15
CA GLY A 458 5.80 20.18 -14.08
C GLY A 458 6.36 18.84 -14.58
N VAL A 459 5.84 17.70 -14.11
CA VAL A 459 6.24 16.35 -14.53
C VAL A 459 5.25 15.81 -15.56
N GLN A 460 5.72 15.45 -16.75
CA GLN A 460 4.89 14.83 -17.79
C GLN A 460 4.51 13.39 -17.41
N ILE A 461 3.23 13.05 -17.58
CA ILE A 461 2.63 11.78 -17.19
C ILE A 461 2.39 10.90 -18.44
N PHE A 462 2.92 9.67 -18.42
CA PHE A 462 2.81 8.69 -19.50
C PHE A 462 2.13 7.42 -18.99
N LEU A 463 1.04 6.96 -19.61
CA LEU A 463 0.30 5.78 -19.12
C LEU A 463 1.03 4.44 -19.29
N ASN A 464 2.13 4.41 -20.05
CA ASN A 464 3.00 3.23 -20.18
C ASN A 464 4.29 3.33 -19.34
N LYS A 465 4.42 4.31 -18.42
CA LYS A 465 5.60 4.49 -17.55
C LYS A 465 5.25 5.04 -16.16
N GLY A 466 4.97 4.17 -15.18
CA GLY A 466 5.14 4.52 -13.76
C GLY A 466 4.12 3.98 -12.75
N MET A 467 4.63 3.57 -11.58
CA MET A 467 3.89 3.16 -10.36
C MET A 467 2.69 4.01 -9.98
N LEU A 468 2.76 5.31 -10.25
CA LEU A 468 1.81 6.30 -9.73
C LEU A 468 0.52 6.38 -10.55
N VAL A 469 0.41 5.68 -11.68
CA VAL A 469 -0.73 5.84 -12.59
C VAL A 469 -1.38 4.51 -12.91
N THR A 470 -2.67 4.41 -12.63
CA THR A 470 -3.52 3.32 -13.13
C THR A 470 -4.58 3.87 -14.08
N SER A 471 -5.19 3.01 -14.88
CA SER A 471 -6.21 3.38 -15.86
C SER A 471 -7.15 2.21 -16.13
N GLY A 472 -8.26 2.47 -16.82
CA GLY A 472 -9.15 1.43 -17.30
C GLY A 472 -9.97 1.92 -18.48
N GLY A 473 -10.10 1.08 -19.51
CA GLY A 473 -10.92 1.40 -20.69
C GLY A 473 -10.40 2.58 -21.51
N ILE A 474 -9.07 2.80 -21.53
CA ILE A 474 -8.40 3.79 -22.37
C ILE A 474 -7.93 3.11 -23.66
N SER A 475 -8.21 3.71 -24.80
CA SER A 475 -7.57 3.38 -26.09
C SER A 475 -6.71 4.54 -26.58
N ASP A 476 -5.96 4.32 -27.64
CA ASP A 476 -5.39 5.42 -28.45
C ASP A 476 -6.53 6.17 -29.18
N CYS A 477 -6.35 7.45 -29.50
CA CYS A 477 -7.28 8.24 -30.33
C CYS A 477 -6.98 8.16 -31.84
N GLU A 478 -5.77 7.77 -32.23
CA GLU A 478 -5.36 7.64 -33.63
C GLU A 478 -5.67 6.25 -34.19
N LEU A 479 -5.77 5.22 -33.33
CA LEU A 479 -6.19 3.86 -33.70
C LEU A 479 -7.72 3.73 -33.82
N ASN A 480 -8.25 4.18 -34.97
CA ASN A 480 -9.49 3.62 -35.49
C ASN A 480 -9.31 2.11 -35.76
N TRP A 481 -9.63 1.27 -34.79
CA TRP A 481 -9.69 -0.18 -34.98
C TRP A 481 -10.65 -0.50 -36.14
N LEU A 482 -10.16 -1.27 -37.11
CA LEU A 482 -10.95 -1.72 -38.26
C LEU A 482 -12.25 -2.37 -37.75
N PRO A 483 -13.42 -2.03 -38.32
CA PRO A 483 -14.67 -2.66 -37.92
C PRO A 483 -14.56 -4.18 -38.13
N PRO A 484 -15.10 -5.02 -37.23
CA PRO A 484 -14.91 -6.46 -37.29
C PRO A 484 -15.49 -6.99 -38.60
N THR A 485 -14.60 -7.39 -39.52
CA THR A 485 -14.94 -7.78 -40.89
C THR A 485 -15.63 -9.15 -40.90
N ARG A 486 -16.92 -9.16 -40.57
CA ARG A 486 -17.84 -10.28 -40.81
C ARG A 486 -18.08 -10.50 -42.32
N LYS A 487 -17.02 -10.85 -43.06
CA LYS A 487 -17.16 -11.63 -44.28
C LYS A 487 -17.34 -13.10 -43.86
N PRO A 488 -18.49 -13.73 -44.11
CA PRO A 488 -18.68 -15.13 -43.77
C PRO A 488 -17.77 -15.98 -44.66
N ILE A 489 -16.76 -16.62 -44.06
CA ILE A 489 -15.96 -17.63 -44.75
C ILE A 489 -16.88 -18.81 -45.04
N ARG A 490 -17.31 -18.94 -46.30
CA ARG A 490 -17.94 -20.18 -46.79
C ARG A 490 -16.88 -21.28 -46.77
N VAL A 491 -16.90 -22.10 -45.73
CA VAL A 491 -16.15 -23.36 -45.71
C VAL A 491 -16.83 -24.32 -46.69
N THR A 492 -16.37 -24.33 -47.94
CA THR A 492 -16.76 -25.36 -48.91
C THR A 492 -16.19 -26.69 -48.45
N ARG A 493 -17.10 -27.58 -48.05
CA ARG A 493 -16.83 -28.92 -47.53
C ARG A 493 -16.01 -29.75 -48.54
N PRO A 494 -14.81 -30.23 -48.18
CA PRO A 494 -14.11 -31.23 -48.98
C PRO A 494 -14.93 -32.53 -49.05
N THR A 495 -15.07 -33.09 -50.23
CA THR A 495 -15.69 -34.40 -50.46
C THR A 495 -14.72 -35.52 -50.10
N SER A 496 -15.17 -36.47 -49.28
CA SER A 496 -14.51 -37.78 -49.10
C SER A 496 -15.22 -38.85 -49.95
N PRO A 497 -14.50 -39.81 -50.57
CA PRO A 497 -15.11 -40.85 -51.41
C PRO A 497 -15.96 -41.87 -50.63
N THR A 498 -16.94 -42.47 -51.31
CA THR A 498 -17.88 -43.45 -50.74
C THR A 498 -17.59 -44.87 -51.24
N THR A 499 -17.46 -45.84 -50.32
CA THR A 499 -17.70 -47.31 -50.43
C THR A 499 -17.17 -47.96 -49.14
N THR A 500 -17.75 -48.94 -48.44
CA THR A 500 -19.09 -49.57 -48.31
C THR A 500 -19.05 -50.39 -46.99
N THR A 501 -20.07 -51.06 -46.41
CA THR A 501 -21.40 -51.52 -46.86
C THR A 501 -22.43 -51.46 -45.69
N THR A 502 -23.49 -52.26 -45.75
CA THR A 502 -24.63 -52.44 -44.80
C THR A 502 -24.66 -53.89 -44.25
N PRO A 503 -25.65 -54.34 -43.43
CA PRO A 503 -26.45 -53.68 -42.38
C PRO A 503 -26.59 -54.51 -41.06
N ALA A 504 -27.15 -53.93 -39.98
CA ALA A 504 -28.23 -54.54 -39.18
C ALA A 504 -28.80 -53.59 -38.07
N SER A 505 -30.11 -53.34 -38.15
CA SER A 505 -31.15 -53.32 -37.08
C SER A 505 -30.81 -52.71 -35.69
N SER A 506 -31.37 -51.57 -35.28
CA SER A 506 -32.73 -51.34 -34.69
C SER A 506 -32.97 -52.06 -33.35
N THR A 507 -33.57 -51.47 -32.30
CA THR A 507 -34.73 -50.54 -32.25
C THR A 507 -34.63 -49.43 -31.17
N VAL A 508 -35.61 -48.52 -31.16
CA VAL A 508 -35.86 -47.47 -30.14
C VAL A 508 -37.38 -47.50 -29.80
N PRO A 509 -37.78 -47.38 -28.52
CA PRO A 509 -38.69 -46.28 -28.14
C PRO A 509 -38.50 -45.73 -26.70
N SER A 510 -38.82 -44.43 -26.54
CA SER A 510 -39.55 -43.70 -25.45
C SER A 510 -39.50 -44.13 -23.95
N THR A 511 -39.98 -43.39 -22.94
CA THR A 511 -40.98 -42.28 -22.87
C THR A 511 -40.76 -41.38 -21.61
N GLU A 512 -41.75 -40.50 -21.34
CA GLU A 512 -41.99 -39.63 -20.17
C GLU A 512 -41.97 -40.34 -18.79
N GLY A 513 -41.99 -39.70 -17.60
CA GLY A 513 -41.98 -38.28 -17.21
C GLY A 513 -42.50 -38.05 -15.75
N LYS A 514 -42.40 -36.80 -15.24
CA LYS A 514 -43.08 -36.17 -14.06
C LYS A 514 -42.98 -36.74 -12.62
N GLU A 515 -42.56 -35.84 -11.71
CA GLU A 515 -43.18 -35.38 -10.44
C GLU A 515 -43.64 -36.35 -9.30
N ASP A 516 -43.01 -36.16 -8.12
CA ASP A 516 -43.62 -35.87 -6.79
C ASP A 516 -44.06 -36.91 -5.70
N PHE A 517 -43.67 -36.55 -4.46
CA PHE A 517 -44.34 -36.64 -3.14
C PHE A 517 -44.33 -37.91 -2.22
N TYR A 518 -43.48 -37.83 -1.18
CA TYR A 518 -43.62 -38.23 0.26
C TYR A 518 -44.03 -39.64 0.77
N LYS A 519 -43.29 -40.07 1.82
CA LYS A 519 -43.63 -41.02 2.92
C LYS A 519 -43.73 -42.52 2.53
N LEU A 520 -43.37 -43.51 3.36
CA LEU A 520 -43.38 -43.59 4.85
C LEU A 520 -42.27 -44.53 5.42
N ILE A 521 -42.28 -44.70 6.75
CA ILE A 521 -41.23 -45.26 7.62
C ILE A 521 -41.12 -46.80 7.58
N SER A 522 -39.90 -47.34 7.65
CA SER A 522 -39.62 -48.50 8.53
C SER A 522 -38.20 -48.40 9.13
N VAL A 523 -38.02 -48.88 10.37
CA VAL A 523 -36.73 -48.87 11.08
C VAL A 523 -36.35 -50.30 11.45
N ARG A 524 -35.12 -50.72 11.13
CA ARG A 524 -34.45 -51.83 11.80
C ARG A 524 -33.00 -51.44 12.10
N HIS A 525 -32.62 -51.47 13.37
CA HIS A 525 -31.24 -51.32 13.80
C HIS A 525 -30.47 -52.62 13.53
N THR A 526 -29.37 -52.53 12.80
CA THR A 526 -28.28 -53.51 12.82
C THR A 526 -26.96 -52.76 12.96
N VAL A 527 -26.32 -52.87 14.13
CA VAL A 527 -25.00 -52.28 14.37
C VAL A 527 -23.95 -53.15 13.70
N SER A 528 -23.29 -52.62 12.66
CA SER A 528 -22.16 -53.28 12.00
C SER A 528 -20.88 -52.50 12.29
N THR A 529 -19.96 -53.11 13.02
CA THR A 529 -18.63 -52.57 13.31
C THR A 529 -17.77 -52.61 12.05
N LYS A 530 -17.61 -51.45 11.40
CA LYS A 530 -16.65 -51.28 10.29
C LYS A 530 -15.47 -50.41 10.70
N PHE A 531 -14.28 -50.97 10.54
CA PHE A 531 -13.01 -50.27 10.68
C PHE A 531 -13.00 -49.02 9.78
N PHE A 532 -12.71 -47.86 10.37
CA PHE A 532 -12.31 -46.70 9.58
C PHE A 532 -10.89 -46.93 9.07
N LYS A 533 -10.75 -47.29 7.79
CA LYS A 533 -9.52 -46.96 7.07
C LYS A 533 -9.41 -45.44 7.05
N GLU A 534 -8.32 -44.90 7.57
CA GLU A 534 -8.02 -43.48 7.41
C GLU A 534 -7.96 -43.15 5.92
N LYS A 535 -8.65 -42.09 5.51
CA LYS A 535 -8.53 -41.59 4.14
C LYS A 535 -7.17 -40.92 3.99
N PRO A 536 -6.40 -41.21 2.93
CA PRO A 536 -5.15 -40.49 2.68
C PRO A 536 -5.43 -38.98 2.56
N LEU A 537 -4.58 -38.17 3.20
CA LEU A 537 -4.70 -36.71 3.26
C LEU A 537 -4.26 -36.05 1.95
N VAL A 538 -4.96 -36.39 0.87
CA VAL A 538 -4.77 -35.84 -0.48
C VAL A 538 -5.28 -34.39 -0.52
N CYS A 539 -4.59 -33.54 -1.28
CA CYS A 539 -5.00 -32.17 -1.55
C CYS A 539 -6.40 -32.09 -2.19
N GLN A 540 -7.32 -31.39 -1.52
CA GLN A 540 -8.64 -31.02 -2.02
C GLN A 540 -8.66 -29.52 -2.36
N PRO A 541 -9.59 -29.03 -3.22
CA PRO A 541 -9.58 -27.64 -3.71
C PRO A 541 -9.62 -26.55 -2.62
N ASN A 542 -10.03 -26.90 -1.41
CA ASN A 542 -10.20 -26.03 -0.25
C ASN A 542 -9.29 -26.38 0.95
N THR A 543 -8.38 -27.36 0.80
CA THR A 543 -7.40 -27.78 1.83
C THR A 543 -6.53 -26.61 2.31
N CYS A 544 -5.95 -25.85 1.39
CA CYS A 544 -5.08 -24.70 1.67
C CYS A 544 -5.76 -23.33 1.51
N GLY A 545 -7.10 -23.31 1.42
CA GLY A 545 -7.87 -22.10 1.16
C GLY A 545 -7.53 -21.44 -0.19
N LYS A 546 -8.07 -20.23 -0.43
CA LYS A 546 -7.83 -19.49 -1.69
C LYS A 546 -6.44 -18.85 -1.81
N ASN A 547 -5.64 -18.91 -0.74
CA ASN A 547 -4.35 -18.22 -0.61
C ASN A 547 -3.16 -19.18 -0.40
N GLY A 548 -3.33 -20.47 -0.67
CA GLY A 548 -2.29 -21.48 -0.51
C GLY A 548 -2.30 -22.54 -1.62
N ILE A 549 -1.11 -22.85 -2.12
CA ILE A 549 -0.88 -23.96 -3.04
C ILE A 549 -0.70 -25.23 -2.21
N CYS A 550 -1.37 -26.32 -2.59
CA CYS A 550 -1.34 -27.59 -1.88
C CYS A 550 -0.37 -28.58 -2.53
N GLU A 551 0.60 -29.06 -1.78
CA GLU A 551 1.60 -30.05 -2.18
C GLU A 551 1.35 -31.34 -1.37
N THR A 552 1.00 -32.47 -2.02
CA THR A 552 0.89 -33.78 -1.34
C THR A 552 2.28 -34.37 -1.10
N LEU A 553 2.58 -34.74 0.14
CA LEU A 553 3.82 -35.38 0.56
C LEU A 553 3.59 -36.85 0.89
N ASN A 554 4.27 -37.74 0.16
CA ASN A 554 4.31 -39.19 0.37
C ASN A 554 2.93 -39.84 0.58
N SER A 555 1.89 -39.33 -0.11
CA SER A 555 0.49 -39.78 -0.08
C SER A 555 -0.19 -39.85 1.30
N THR A 556 0.47 -39.37 2.35
CA THR A 556 0.04 -39.47 3.76
C THR A 556 -0.23 -38.12 4.38
N HIS A 557 0.40 -37.06 3.88
CA HIS A 557 0.29 -35.70 4.39
C HIS A 557 0.12 -34.70 3.24
N PHE A 558 -0.46 -33.53 3.52
CA PHE A 558 -0.39 -32.38 2.63
C PHE A 558 0.41 -31.25 3.28
N LYS A 559 0.99 -30.39 2.46
CA LYS A 559 1.68 -29.17 2.85
C LYS A 559 1.08 -28.00 2.09
N CYS A 560 0.77 -26.92 2.81
CA CYS A 560 0.29 -25.68 2.21
C CYS A 560 1.45 -24.69 2.07
N THR A 561 1.80 -24.36 0.84
CA THR A 561 2.74 -23.27 0.52
C THR A 561 1.93 -22.00 0.26
N CYS A 562 1.97 -21.06 1.20
CA CYS A 562 1.13 -19.86 1.15
C CYS A 562 1.64 -18.81 0.16
N LYS A 563 0.69 -18.07 -0.43
CA LYS A 563 0.90 -16.77 -1.05
C LYS A 563 1.43 -15.76 -0.01
N PRO A 564 2.01 -14.62 -0.43
CA PRO A 564 2.44 -13.58 0.48
C PRO A 564 1.30 -13.15 1.40
N PHE A 565 1.69 -12.73 2.61
CA PHE A 565 0.78 -12.22 3.65
C PHE A 565 -0.22 -13.24 4.19
N TYR A 566 -0.05 -14.54 3.89
CA TYR A 566 -0.87 -15.63 4.44
C TYR A 566 -0.02 -16.73 5.08
N GLY A 567 -0.58 -17.39 6.08
CA GLY A 567 0.11 -18.41 6.88
C GLY A 567 -0.83 -19.30 7.69
N GLY A 568 -0.23 -20.11 8.57
CA GLY A 568 -0.89 -21.23 9.22
C GLY A 568 -0.97 -22.46 8.31
N SER A 569 -1.34 -23.61 8.88
CA SER A 569 -1.33 -24.92 8.20
C SER A 569 -2.26 -25.04 6.98
N ASN A 570 -3.13 -24.05 6.74
CA ASN A 570 -4.05 -23.99 5.62
C ASN A 570 -4.15 -22.58 4.99
N CYS A 571 -3.13 -21.72 5.18
CA CYS A 571 -3.02 -20.38 4.59
C CYS A 571 -4.22 -19.43 4.80
N LYS A 572 -4.98 -19.60 5.91
CA LYS A 572 -6.12 -18.75 6.26
C LYS A 572 -5.79 -17.64 7.27
N LYS A 573 -4.67 -17.70 7.99
CA LYS A 573 -4.23 -16.60 8.88
C LYS A 573 -3.49 -15.56 8.05
N PHE A 574 -4.01 -14.33 7.97
CA PHE A 574 -3.29 -13.20 7.41
C PHE A 574 -2.07 -12.88 8.31
N LYS A 575 -0.93 -12.54 7.70
CA LYS A 575 0.32 -12.12 8.37
C LYS A 575 0.87 -10.91 7.64
N LEU A 576 0.85 -9.75 8.30
CA LEU A 576 1.36 -8.50 7.75
C LEU A 576 2.90 -8.51 7.67
N ILE A 577 3.45 -7.94 6.58
CA ILE A 577 4.90 -7.88 6.27
C ILE A 577 5.17 -6.48 5.69
N GLU A 578 5.07 -5.42 6.50
CA GLU A 578 5.18 -4.02 6.01
C GLU A 578 6.61 -3.68 5.58
N HIS A 579 7.59 -3.84 6.48
CA HIS A 579 8.96 -3.33 6.28
C HIS A 579 10.03 -4.41 6.22
N SER A 580 9.85 -5.58 6.86
CA SER A 580 10.89 -6.62 7.01
C SER A 580 10.42 -8.04 6.64
N ALA A 581 11.19 -8.70 5.78
CA ALA A 581 10.90 -10.04 5.25
C ALA A 581 12.07 -11.02 5.46
N LEU A 582 11.74 -12.23 5.91
CA LEU A 582 12.65 -13.38 6.01
C LEU A 582 12.53 -14.25 4.76
N PHE A 583 13.69 -14.49 4.13
CA PHE A 583 13.88 -15.37 2.99
C PHE A 583 14.63 -16.64 3.41
N ASN A 584 14.24 -17.77 2.83
CA ASN A 584 14.68 -19.12 3.25
C ASN A 584 15.15 -19.98 2.07
N GLY A 585 15.69 -19.35 1.01
CA GLY A 585 16.07 -20.03 -0.23
C GLY A 585 14.90 -20.50 -1.10
N LYS A 586 13.64 -20.41 -0.62
CA LYS A 586 12.42 -20.78 -1.37
C LYS A 586 11.33 -19.71 -1.34
N ALA A 587 11.64 -18.55 -0.75
CA ALA A 587 10.76 -17.40 -0.69
C ALA A 587 11.21 -16.32 -1.66
N TYR A 588 10.25 -15.55 -2.18
CA TYR A 588 10.50 -14.38 -3.02
C TYR A 588 9.28 -13.44 -2.99
N ILE A 589 9.53 -12.15 -3.24
CA ILE A 589 8.49 -11.14 -3.53
C ILE A 589 8.70 -10.65 -4.96
N ILE A 590 7.63 -10.48 -5.73
CA ILE A 590 7.63 -9.89 -7.07
C ILE A 590 7.07 -8.48 -7.02
N PHE A 591 7.76 -7.51 -7.62
CA PHE A 591 7.30 -6.14 -7.82
C PHE A 591 7.22 -5.82 -9.33
N ALA A 592 6.19 -5.08 -9.74
CA ALA A 592 5.95 -4.78 -11.15
C ALA A 592 7.08 -3.93 -11.75
N SER A 593 7.55 -4.29 -12.95
CA SER A 593 8.67 -3.58 -13.61
C SER A 593 8.34 -2.12 -13.96
N ASP A 594 7.07 -1.81 -14.24
CA ASP A 594 6.57 -0.44 -14.46
C ASP A 594 6.61 0.46 -13.21
N ARG A 595 6.84 -0.11 -12.02
CA ARG A 595 7.06 0.68 -10.80
C ARG A 595 8.44 1.35 -10.76
N PHE A 596 9.36 0.95 -11.63
CA PHE A 596 10.77 1.36 -11.58
C PHE A 596 11.16 2.14 -12.83
N ALA A 597 11.24 3.47 -12.69
CA ALA A 597 11.75 4.33 -13.76
C ALA A 597 13.23 4.01 -14.02
N HIS A 598 13.61 3.79 -15.29
CA HIS A 598 14.91 3.25 -15.72
C HIS A 598 16.15 4.14 -15.43
N ASN A 599 15.99 5.27 -14.75
CA ASN A 599 17.09 6.12 -14.27
C ASN A 599 17.26 5.94 -12.75
N ASN A 600 18.47 5.54 -12.35
CA ASN A 600 18.92 5.22 -10.99
C ASN A 600 18.27 3.93 -10.41
N SER A 601 19.04 3.10 -9.69
CA SER A 601 18.64 1.75 -9.26
C SER A 601 19.43 1.24 -8.04
N GLU A 602 18.75 0.45 -7.20
CA GLU A 602 19.11 -0.22 -5.92
C GLU A 602 18.15 -1.44 -5.76
N VAL A 603 18.11 -2.38 -4.79
CA VAL A 603 19.09 -3.02 -3.86
C VAL A 603 18.55 -4.46 -3.52
N ILE A 604 19.41 -5.48 -3.33
CA ILE A 604 19.10 -6.94 -3.11
C ILE A 604 18.00 -7.49 -4.04
N PHE A 605 18.38 -7.80 -5.29
CA PHE A 605 17.48 -7.60 -6.42
C PHE A 605 17.80 -8.56 -7.57
N TRP A 606 16.79 -9.00 -8.33
CA TRP A 606 16.95 -9.48 -9.70
C TRP A 606 15.94 -8.79 -10.62
N GLN A 607 16.41 -8.28 -11.76
CA GLN A 607 15.57 -7.93 -12.89
C GLN A 607 16.32 -8.25 -14.19
N GLY A 608 15.64 -8.98 -15.08
CA GLY A 608 16.19 -9.56 -16.30
C GLY A 608 15.05 -10.05 -17.20
N GLN A 609 15.17 -11.24 -17.78
CA GLN A 609 14.04 -11.89 -18.45
C GLN A 609 13.00 -12.46 -17.46
N SER A 610 11.79 -12.74 -17.96
CA SER A 610 10.73 -13.44 -17.21
C SER A 610 10.99 -14.95 -17.16
N SER A 611 10.28 -15.68 -16.30
CA SER A 611 10.33 -17.15 -16.21
C SER A 611 9.91 -17.90 -17.48
N GLU A 612 9.43 -17.20 -18.50
CA GLU A 612 8.93 -17.77 -19.75
C GLU A 612 10.06 -17.93 -20.78
N VAL A 613 11.02 -17.00 -20.82
CA VAL A 613 12.14 -16.96 -21.78
C VAL A 613 13.44 -17.45 -21.11
N PRO A 614 14.24 -18.34 -21.73
CA PRO A 614 15.58 -18.69 -21.25
C PRO A 614 16.62 -17.64 -21.66
N LEU A 615 17.55 -17.32 -20.76
CA LEU A 615 18.54 -16.27 -20.95
C LEU A 615 19.62 -16.66 -21.98
N ALA A 616 19.78 -15.83 -23.00
CA ALA A 616 20.95 -15.77 -23.88
C ALA A 616 21.29 -14.30 -24.17
N GLU A 617 22.43 -13.84 -23.66
CA GLU A 617 23.10 -12.56 -24.01
C GLU A 617 22.30 -11.24 -23.84
N GLU A 618 21.32 -11.19 -22.94
CA GLU A 618 20.45 -10.02 -22.70
C GLU A 618 20.85 -9.13 -21.50
N ASP A 619 20.21 -7.96 -21.41
CA ASP A 619 20.32 -7.02 -20.28
C ASP A 619 19.87 -7.63 -18.94
N TYR A 620 20.56 -7.26 -17.85
CA TYR A 620 20.12 -7.59 -16.49
C TYR A 620 20.71 -6.62 -15.44
N ILE A 621 20.10 -6.62 -14.26
CA ILE A 621 20.66 -6.01 -13.04
C ILE A 621 20.39 -6.94 -11.85
N SER A 622 21.41 -7.14 -11.01
CA SER A 622 21.35 -8.08 -9.90
C SER A 622 22.19 -7.65 -8.70
N ILE A 623 21.74 -8.01 -7.50
CA ILE A 623 22.56 -8.02 -6.29
C ILE A 623 22.41 -9.37 -5.59
N GLY A 624 23.53 -10.03 -5.34
CA GLY A 624 23.62 -11.29 -4.61
C GLY A 624 24.71 -11.26 -3.53
N VAL A 625 24.92 -12.40 -2.88
CA VAL A 625 26.04 -12.66 -1.97
C VAL A 625 26.90 -13.76 -2.59
N GLU A 626 28.19 -13.51 -2.75
CA GLU A 626 29.17 -14.45 -3.32
C GLU A 626 30.39 -14.50 -2.40
N ASP A 627 30.78 -15.70 -1.96
CA ASP A 627 31.85 -15.96 -0.97
C ASP A 627 31.84 -15.10 0.31
N GLY A 628 30.66 -14.55 0.64
CA GLY A 628 30.39 -13.71 1.80
C GLY A 628 30.38 -12.21 1.53
N HIS A 629 30.83 -11.74 0.36
CA HIS A 629 30.73 -10.34 -0.06
C HIS A 629 29.40 -10.05 -0.75
N ILE A 630 28.97 -8.78 -0.74
CA ILE A 630 27.92 -8.29 -1.64
C ILE A 630 28.51 -8.16 -3.05
N VAL A 631 27.84 -8.75 -4.03
CA VAL A 631 28.14 -8.57 -5.45
C VAL A 631 26.99 -7.82 -6.11
N TYR A 632 27.29 -6.62 -6.61
CA TYR A 632 26.41 -5.85 -7.51
C TYR A 632 26.88 -6.03 -8.96
N SER A 633 25.99 -6.54 -9.82
CA SER A 633 26.33 -6.83 -11.22
C SER A 633 25.19 -6.49 -12.18
N TYR A 634 25.53 -5.91 -13.33
CA TYR A 634 24.58 -5.51 -14.36
C TYR A 634 25.20 -5.58 -15.77
N ASN A 635 24.40 -5.98 -16.76
CA ASN A 635 24.73 -5.97 -18.19
C ASN A 635 23.84 -4.96 -18.93
N LEU A 636 24.43 -4.24 -19.88
CA LEU A 636 23.80 -3.21 -20.72
C LEU A 636 24.15 -3.48 -22.20
N GLY A 637 23.91 -4.70 -22.68
CA GLY A 637 24.25 -5.17 -24.04
C GLY A 637 25.73 -5.13 -24.43
N GLY A 638 26.63 -4.82 -23.49
CA GLY A 638 28.06 -4.62 -23.73
C GLY A 638 28.98 -5.58 -22.98
N GLY A 639 28.41 -6.46 -22.16
CA GLY A 639 29.11 -7.27 -21.15
C GLY A 639 28.84 -6.77 -19.72
N PRO A 640 29.02 -7.63 -18.70
CA PRO A 640 28.65 -7.30 -17.33
C PRO A 640 29.68 -6.43 -16.62
N ALA A 641 29.20 -5.47 -15.82
CA ALA A 641 29.94 -4.95 -14.68
C ALA A 641 29.82 -5.91 -13.49
N LYS A 642 30.87 -6.03 -12.67
CA LYS A 642 30.83 -6.66 -11.34
C LYS A 642 31.50 -5.72 -10.35
N ILE A 643 30.80 -5.38 -9.26
CA ILE A 643 31.25 -4.48 -8.19
C ILE A 643 31.05 -5.22 -6.87
N GLU A 644 32.13 -5.41 -6.10
CA GLU A 644 32.16 -6.25 -4.90
C GLU A 644 32.41 -5.40 -3.65
N SER A 645 31.84 -5.77 -2.51
CA SER A 645 32.07 -5.09 -1.23
C SER A 645 33.44 -5.42 -0.62
N LYS A 646 34.08 -4.45 0.03
CA LYS A 646 35.34 -4.68 0.78
C LYS A 646 35.12 -5.48 2.07
N GLY A 647 33.90 -5.50 2.60
CA GLY A 647 33.52 -6.26 3.78
C GLY A 647 32.57 -7.42 3.49
N LEU A 648 32.65 -8.42 4.34
CA LEU A 648 31.75 -9.57 4.40
C LEU A 648 30.40 -9.20 5.05
N VAL A 649 29.34 -9.93 4.68
CA VAL A 649 27.97 -9.81 5.22
C VAL A 649 27.39 -11.12 5.77
N ASN A 650 28.19 -12.18 5.80
CA ASN A 650 27.79 -13.51 6.28
C ASN A 650 28.09 -13.75 7.78
N ASP A 651 28.16 -12.68 8.58
CA ASP A 651 28.50 -12.71 10.00
C ASP A 651 27.27 -12.72 10.95
N SER A 652 26.07 -12.85 10.37
CA SER A 652 24.76 -12.79 11.04
C SER A 652 24.40 -11.45 11.70
N LYS A 653 25.06 -10.33 11.35
CA LYS A 653 24.66 -8.98 11.77
C LYS A 653 23.78 -8.28 10.72
N GLN A 654 23.25 -7.12 11.10
CA GLN A 654 22.57 -6.21 10.18
C GLN A 654 23.59 -5.34 9.45
N HIS A 655 23.49 -5.29 8.12
CA HIS A 655 24.28 -4.39 7.27
C HIS A 655 23.36 -3.43 6.51
N MET A 656 23.86 -2.22 6.25
CA MET A 656 23.23 -1.21 5.39
C MET A 656 23.95 -1.19 4.03
N LEU A 657 23.35 -1.85 3.04
CA LEU A 657 23.82 -1.79 1.67
C LEU A 657 23.18 -0.62 0.93
N ARG A 658 24.00 0.19 0.26
CA ARG A 658 23.59 1.18 -0.73
C ARG A 658 24.38 0.98 -2.01
N VAL A 659 23.73 0.95 -3.17
CA VAL A 659 24.42 1.06 -4.47
C VAL A 659 23.98 2.35 -5.17
N THR A 660 24.49 2.64 -6.36
CA THR A 660 23.82 3.51 -7.34
C THR A 660 24.21 3.10 -8.75
N ARG A 661 23.46 3.56 -9.77
CA ARG A 661 23.86 3.53 -11.18
C ARG A 661 23.47 4.81 -11.89
N VAL A 662 24.45 5.47 -12.51
CA VAL A 662 24.25 6.65 -13.37
C VAL A 662 24.74 6.28 -14.77
N GLY A 663 23.80 5.86 -15.63
CA GLY A 663 24.10 5.30 -16.94
C GLY A 663 24.96 4.04 -16.83
N ARG A 664 26.24 4.14 -17.22
CA ARG A 664 27.19 3.01 -17.25
C ARG A 664 27.91 2.80 -15.93
N ILE A 665 28.11 3.88 -15.16
CA ILE A 665 28.88 3.87 -13.92
C ILE A 665 27.96 3.43 -12.77
N GLY A 666 28.43 2.46 -12.00
CA GLY A 666 27.79 1.96 -10.79
C GLY A 666 28.70 2.20 -9.59
N SER A 667 28.09 2.33 -8.40
CA SER A 667 28.83 2.36 -7.15
C SER A 667 28.19 1.48 -6.10
N LEU A 668 28.97 1.04 -5.11
CA LEU A 668 28.55 0.24 -3.98
C LEU A 668 29.17 0.81 -2.70
N LYS A 669 28.36 0.99 -1.67
CA LYS A 669 28.79 1.28 -0.30
C LYS A 669 28.14 0.27 0.64
N LEU A 670 28.97 -0.43 1.41
CA LEU A 670 28.52 -1.28 2.50
C LEU A 670 28.77 -0.54 3.83
N ASP A 671 27.73 -0.35 4.63
CA ASP A 671 27.78 0.34 5.92
C ASP A 671 28.47 1.73 5.82
N ASN A 672 29.49 1.95 6.65
CA ASN A 672 30.34 3.14 6.65
C ASN A 672 31.67 2.95 5.91
N GLN A 673 31.82 1.90 5.10
CA GLN A 673 33.02 1.65 4.31
C GLN A 673 33.15 2.63 3.14
N GLU A 674 34.32 2.63 2.51
CA GLU A 674 34.58 3.38 1.27
C GLU A 674 33.67 2.92 0.12
N VAL A 675 33.37 3.82 -0.80
CA VAL A 675 32.57 3.54 -1.99
C VAL A 675 33.43 2.83 -3.03
N VAL A 676 33.03 1.63 -3.44
CA VAL A 676 33.60 0.90 -4.58
C VAL A 676 32.87 1.33 -5.85
N ILE A 677 33.60 1.59 -6.94
CA ILE A 677 33.03 2.08 -8.21
C ILE A 677 33.41 1.12 -9.34
N GLY A 678 32.47 0.89 -10.26
CA GLY A 678 32.70 0.14 -11.49
C GLY A 678 31.91 0.73 -12.67
N SER A 679 32.10 0.17 -13.86
CA SER A 679 31.42 0.61 -15.08
C SER A 679 31.22 -0.57 -16.02
N ALA A 680 30.07 -0.62 -16.71
CA ALA A 680 29.83 -1.66 -17.71
C ALA A 680 30.65 -1.39 -19.00
N PRO A 681 31.15 -2.43 -19.69
CA PRO A 681 31.76 -2.32 -21.03
C PRO A 681 30.75 -1.98 -22.15
N GLY A 682 31.20 -1.88 -23.40
CA GLY A 682 30.39 -1.51 -24.57
C GLY A 682 30.18 0.01 -24.73
N ILE A 683 29.04 0.44 -25.31
CA ILE A 683 28.66 1.87 -25.45
C ILE A 683 27.31 2.24 -24.82
N PHE A 684 26.41 1.27 -24.63
CA PHE A 684 25.05 1.54 -24.14
C PHE A 684 25.03 1.89 -22.65
N SER A 685 23.96 2.57 -22.22
CA SER A 685 23.78 3.11 -20.85
C SER A 685 22.37 2.89 -20.27
N MET A 686 21.43 2.44 -21.10
CA MET A 686 20.06 2.06 -20.72
C MET A 686 20.01 0.58 -20.35
N LEU A 687 19.02 0.22 -19.52
CA LEU A 687 18.77 -1.15 -19.06
C LEU A 687 17.37 -1.56 -19.54
N ASN A 688 17.29 -2.51 -20.48
CA ASN A 688 16.11 -2.85 -21.26
C ASN A 688 15.55 -4.23 -20.87
N VAL A 689 15.18 -4.38 -19.60
CA VAL A 689 14.72 -5.65 -19.02
C VAL A 689 13.19 -5.83 -19.10
N PRO A 690 12.68 -6.90 -19.73
CA PRO A 690 11.23 -7.12 -19.84
C PRO A 690 10.60 -7.72 -18.56
N GLY A 691 11.40 -8.40 -17.74
CA GLY A 691 10.95 -9.06 -16.53
C GLY A 691 10.62 -8.10 -15.38
N HIS A 692 9.77 -8.58 -14.49
CA HIS A 692 9.48 -7.95 -13.20
C HIS A 692 10.69 -7.98 -12.26
N VAL A 693 10.61 -7.21 -11.18
CA VAL A 693 11.62 -7.17 -10.11
C VAL A 693 11.34 -8.28 -9.11
N TYR A 694 12.39 -8.98 -8.69
CA TYR A 694 12.34 -10.04 -7.68
C TYR A 694 13.25 -9.70 -6.50
N LEU A 695 12.72 -9.85 -5.29
CA LEU A 695 13.41 -9.64 -4.02
C LEU A 695 13.57 -10.98 -3.29
N GLY A 696 14.80 -11.28 -2.87
CA GLY A 696 15.17 -12.45 -2.05
C GLY A 696 15.19 -13.81 -2.74
N GLY A 697 14.66 -13.94 -3.96
CA GLY A 697 14.78 -15.17 -4.73
C GLY A 697 13.98 -15.19 -6.02
N LEU A 698 14.10 -16.30 -6.76
CA LEU A 698 13.47 -16.55 -8.04
C LEU A 698 12.67 -17.86 -8.02
N PRO A 699 11.59 -17.96 -8.83
CA PRO A 699 10.81 -19.18 -8.97
C PRO A 699 11.55 -20.30 -9.70
N ASP A 700 12.42 -19.94 -10.66
CA ASP A 700 13.28 -20.82 -11.45
C ASP A 700 14.63 -20.11 -11.66
N LEU A 701 15.51 -20.24 -10.67
CA LEU A 701 16.77 -19.48 -10.58
C LEU A 701 17.76 -19.85 -11.69
N GLU A 702 17.83 -21.13 -12.07
CA GLU A 702 18.74 -21.60 -13.13
C GLU A 702 18.32 -21.03 -14.49
N LYS A 703 17.04 -21.19 -14.88
CA LYS A 703 16.52 -20.67 -16.15
C LYS A 703 16.55 -19.13 -16.21
N MET A 704 16.19 -18.46 -15.12
CA MET A 704 16.07 -17.00 -15.09
C MET A 704 17.39 -16.25 -14.91
N THR A 705 18.50 -16.92 -14.58
CA THR A 705 19.83 -16.28 -14.43
C THR A 705 20.93 -16.90 -15.29
N ALA A 706 20.65 -17.98 -16.03
CA ALA A 706 21.63 -18.79 -16.76
C ALA A 706 22.85 -19.20 -15.90
N GLY A 707 22.61 -19.47 -14.61
CA GLY A 707 23.64 -19.90 -13.66
C GLY A 707 24.52 -18.77 -13.08
N LEU A 708 24.23 -17.49 -13.36
CA LEU A 708 24.91 -16.35 -12.73
C LEU A 708 24.77 -16.40 -11.21
N HIS A 709 23.60 -16.82 -10.72
CA HIS A 709 23.37 -17.09 -9.29
C HIS A 709 23.18 -18.60 -9.11
N LYS A 710 23.74 -19.14 -8.01
CA LYS A 710 23.65 -20.58 -7.68
C LYS A 710 22.52 -20.91 -6.71
N HIS A 711 22.17 -19.96 -5.82
CA HIS A 711 21.19 -20.15 -4.75
C HIS A 711 20.34 -18.88 -4.56
N ASN A 712 19.09 -19.06 -4.10
CA ASN A 712 18.25 -17.96 -3.60
C ASN A 712 18.75 -17.47 -2.24
N PHE A 713 18.40 -16.24 -1.86
CA PHE A 713 18.84 -15.64 -0.59
C PHE A 713 18.25 -16.35 0.64
N VAL A 714 19.08 -16.44 1.69
CA VAL A 714 18.72 -16.95 3.02
C VAL A 714 19.14 -15.90 4.03
N GLY A 715 18.18 -15.38 4.79
CA GLY A 715 18.38 -14.24 5.69
C GLY A 715 17.23 -13.23 5.58
N CYS A 716 17.41 -12.06 6.19
CA CYS A 716 16.40 -11.02 6.22
C CYS A 716 16.76 -9.81 5.36
N VAL A 717 15.74 -9.19 4.77
CA VAL A 717 15.83 -7.87 4.13
C VAL A 717 14.71 -6.98 4.70
N ALA A 718 15.04 -5.73 5.01
CA ALA A 718 14.06 -4.72 5.39
C ALA A 718 14.40 -3.34 4.83
N ASP A 719 13.51 -2.37 5.04
CA ASP A 719 13.68 -0.94 4.71
C ASP A 719 14.10 -0.69 3.25
N VAL A 720 13.62 -1.53 2.33
CA VAL A 720 13.96 -1.48 0.89
C VAL A 720 13.52 -0.14 0.30
N LYS A 721 14.48 0.69 -0.07
CA LYS A 721 14.27 1.99 -0.70
C LYS A 721 14.72 1.98 -2.15
N LEU A 722 13.84 2.40 -3.05
CA LEU A 722 14.09 2.45 -4.48
C LEU A 722 13.81 3.87 -4.98
N ASN A 723 14.85 4.53 -5.50
CA ASN A 723 14.82 5.95 -5.88
C ASN A 723 14.26 6.88 -4.78
N GLY A 724 14.64 6.60 -3.53
CA GLY A 724 14.24 7.36 -2.33
C GLY A 724 12.88 6.96 -1.74
N VAL A 725 12.02 6.26 -2.49
CA VAL A 725 10.74 5.75 -2.01
C VAL A 725 10.97 4.49 -1.21
N LEU A 726 10.51 4.47 0.05
CA LEU A 726 10.42 3.25 0.86
C LEU A 726 9.28 2.38 0.33
N LEU A 727 9.58 1.13 -0.05
CA LEU A 727 8.56 0.15 -0.41
C LEU A 727 7.86 -0.40 0.83
N ASP A 728 6.55 -0.60 0.71
CA ASP A 728 5.81 -1.51 1.60
C ASP A 728 5.87 -2.92 1.00
N LEU A 729 6.54 -3.85 1.69
CA LEU A 729 6.73 -5.23 1.23
C LEU A 729 5.41 -6.04 1.17
N SER A 730 4.31 -5.48 1.67
CA SER A 730 2.95 -6.02 1.56
C SER A 730 2.07 -5.29 0.53
N VAL A 731 2.11 -3.96 0.47
CA VAL A 731 1.21 -3.15 -0.38
C VAL A 731 1.79 -2.91 -1.79
N ASP A 732 3.11 -2.96 -1.96
CA ASP A 732 3.75 -2.73 -3.27
C ASP A 732 4.02 -4.00 -4.08
N ALA A 733 3.95 -5.18 -3.44
CA ALA A 733 4.10 -6.48 -4.09
C ALA A 733 2.98 -6.77 -5.11
N LEU A 734 3.33 -7.40 -6.24
CA LEU A 734 2.38 -8.04 -7.15
C LEU A 734 1.95 -9.43 -6.65
N ASP A 735 2.94 -10.26 -6.33
CA ASP A 735 2.78 -11.64 -5.87
C ASP A 735 4.08 -12.11 -5.20
N GLY A 736 4.17 -13.39 -4.83
CA GLY A 736 5.37 -13.98 -4.26
C GLY A 736 5.11 -15.40 -3.75
N ARG A 737 6.02 -15.95 -2.96
CA ARG A 737 5.88 -17.30 -2.39
C ARG A 737 6.57 -17.40 -1.04
N ALA A 738 5.95 -18.11 -0.09
CA ALA A 738 6.56 -18.57 1.18
C ALA A 738 7.21 -17.52 2.11
N VAL A 739 7.05 -16.22 1.81
CA VAL A 739 7.58 -15.07 2.56
C VAL A 739 7.04 -15.06 4.00
N ARG A 740 7.87 -14.63 4.96
CA ARG A 740 7.52 -14.48 6.37
C ARG A 740 8.02 -13.13 6.90
N PRO A 741 7.44 -12.57 7.98
CA PRO A 741 8.09 -11.49 8.72
C PRO A 741 9.49 -11.92 9.18
N CYS A 742 10.45 -10.99 9.21
CA CYS A 742 11.74 -11.25 9.86
C CYS A 742 11.65 -11.04 11.37
N GLU A 743 11.39 -12.13 12.10
CA GLU A 743 11.26 -12.10 13.57
C GLU A 743 12.60 -11.76 14.28
N GLU A 744 13.74 -11.81 13.57
CA GLU A 744 15.09 -11.49 14.09
C GLU A 744 15.49 -10.01 13.95
N TRP A 745 15.04 -9.30 12.90
CA TRP A 745 15.22 -7.84 12.77
C TRP A 745 14.22 -7.06 13.65
N VAL A 746 13.14 -7.70 14.10
CA VAL A 746 12.31 -7.17 15.21
C VAL A 746 13.07 -7.38 16.52
N LYS A 747 13.99 -6.46 16.87
CA LYS A 747 14.85 -6.44 18.08
C LYS A 747 14.14 -7.05 19.31
N ASN A 748 14.40 -8.34 19.57
CA ASN A 748 13.93 -9.16 20.68
C ASN A 748 12.66 -8.70 21.43
N LYS A 749 11.49 -9.03 20.88
CA LYS A 749 10.34 -9.32 21.77
C LYS A 749 10.68 -10.54 22.62
N THR A 750 10.99 -10.31 23.90
CA THR A 750 11.29 -11.36 24.88
C THR A 750 10.04 -12.16 25.22
N TYR A 751 9.65 -13.07 24.33
CA TYR A 751 8.90 -14.27 24.68
C TYR A 751 9.78 -15.08 25.63
N ILE A 752 9.52 -14.92 26.93
CA ILE A 752 10.12 -15.76 27.97
C ILE A 752 9.76 -17.20 27.60
N LYS A 753 10.76 -18.01 27.24
CA LYS A 753 10.62 -19.47 27.21
C LYS A 753 10.32 -19.90 28.64
N SER A 754 9.04 -20.11 28.94
CA SER A 754 8.64 -20.88 30.11
C SER A 754 9.25 -22.27 29.93
N ALA A 755 10.31 -22.54 30.69
CA ALA A 755 10.86 -23.88 30.81
C ALA A 755 9.87 -24.71 31.64
N TYR A 756 8.88 -25.29 30.95
CA TYR A 756 8.10 -26.38 31.53
C TYR A 756 9.02 -27.59 31.62
N ASN A 757 9.60 -27.81 32.80
CA ASN A 757 10.05 -29.14 33.17
C ASN A 757 8.82 -30.06 33.12
N ASP A 758 8.93 -31.18 32.43
CA ASP A 758 7.93 -32.23 32.53
C ASP A 758 7.95 -32.79 33.96
N GLY A 759 6.76 -32.98 34.54
CA GLY A 759 6.57 -32.88 35.98
C GLY A 759 5.33 -33.57 36.55
N THR A 760 4.73 -34.48 35.77
CA THR A 760 3.69 -35.46 36.16
C THR A 760 2.36 -34.95 36.75
N LEU A 761 1.25 -35.43 36.15
CA LEU A 761 -0.01 -35.90 36.76
C LEU A 761 -0.52 -35.13 38.02
N TRP A 762 -1.71 -34.54 38.02
CA TRP A 762 -3.00 -35.16 37.62
C TRP A 762 -3.96 -34.18 36.92
#